data_AF-A0A538PZR8-F1
#
_entry.id   AF-A0A538PZR8-F1
#
_cell.length_a   1.000
_cell.length_b   1.000
_cell.length_c   1.000
_cell.angle_alpha   90.00
_cell.angle_beta   90.00
_cell.angle_gamma   90.00
#
_symmetry.space_group_name_H-M   'P 1'
#
loop_
_entity.id
_entity.type
_entity.pdbx_description
1 polymer ?
#
loop_
_entity_poly.entity_id
_entity_poly.type
_entity_poly.pdbx_seq_one_letter_code
_entity_poly.pdbx_strand_id
1 'polypeptide(L)'
;MRLACGAIALALAAPGCRPAAAPVTARPEPVRGEVVQYQPLAMRGDARRADQAVILGSDDAGGSTVLALPVAAGFVVVDAIASRTGAAELQPIVLTRGSRAPDAPAPDGGLVVHGGDAGAAAARWRADAWSAALVAATALGKDVGDLALEATPGGSIDATASALVAGGFVALLAGDAVAPAATLFGAIQPDGAIGPVAGLPEQVAAALARGKTRIGYPAGMQVARSAAGKDVDLVQLAHAHRAEAIEIASVHDAAQLLTGHRLPARVPVAAAAMALDPAARERLEGWYVEWQRRLADEWAPLLQLEQAGRMPAMVTSMLRVAHEHAARAEAAHRAGRLVTAHGDMLVAWAYATAANRTHAVLGKLAAGDLDGAEAALAALDPGDTGLAAGFGRVVAMPPTTIAGHLAMLDALEAALRGWAFHELAAETLHAATRVLGDLRGKPRSELAAPSTAEAVAAVVAPTVLRMLRTVAEAAIAEHELALAPDQGTACSCAPAALARAAAAYAAAAAAALDHVEAVLVEPLARKSQISVDDARRQVAAIEPDYLLAAQLVRSASAGLPHELAASWGDDAVATGLLALAAGEAAYRSAALVLAKYESLGVHTSAGRIDAVNHPPAFRALLAGAERAARAAGHAAQIATGAIPVQARRAHQLAAIEATGSVDDQIDALAQLWAATAFSEMAVVLARDCN
;
A
#
# COMPACT_ATOMS: atom_id res chain seq x y z
N MET A 1 -14.93 38.36 -22.64
CA MET A 1 -16.16 39.07 -23.05
C MET A 1 -17.21 38.77 -22.00
N ARG A 2 -17.57 39.77 -21.18
CA ARG A 2 -18.60 39.69 -20.13
C ARG A 2 -19.97 39.63 -20.79
N LEU A 3 -20.90 38.87 -20.23
CA LEU A 3 -22.32 39.25 -20.11
C LEU A 3 -23.00 38.38 -19.05
N ALA A 4 -23.58 39.07 -18.08
CA ALA A 4 -24.40 38.56 -16.98
C ALA A 4 -25.89 38.85 -17.27
N CYS A 5 -26.74 38.41 -16.33
CA CYS A 5 -28.19 38.60 -16.19
C CYS A 5 -29.05 37.47 -16.81
N GLY A 6 -30.07 36.94 -16.16
CA GLY A 6 -30.69 37.29 -14.89
C GLY A 6 -31.76 36.27 -14.47
N ALA A 7 -32.06 36.26 -13.17
CA ALA A 7 -33.06 35.42 -12.53
C ALA A 7 -34.48 35.91 -12.82
N ILE A 8 -35.43 34.97 -12.99
CA ILE A 8 -36.87 35.20 -12.79
C ILE A 8 -37.39 34.07 -11.91
N ALA A 9 -37.84 34.45 -10.72
CA ALA A 9 -38.57 33.60 -9.79
C ALA A 9 -40.05 33.59 -10.18
N LEU A 10 -40.64 32.39 -10.30
CA LEU A 10 -42.10 32.22 -10.38
C LEU A 10 -42.56 31.38 -9.18
N ALA A 11 -43.28 32.03 -8.27
CA ALA A 11 -43.96 31.39 -7.16
C ALA A 11 -45.33 30.87 -7.63
N LEU A 12 -45.54 29.55 -7.56
CA LEU A 12 -46.85 28.92 -7.67
C LEU A 12 -47.14 28.17 -6.36
N ALA A 13 -48.16 28.66 -5.65
CA ALA A 13 -48.68 28.05 -4.45
C ALA A 13 -49.60 26.87 -4.80
N ALA A 14 -49.34 25.70 -4.22
CA ALA A 14 -50.23 24.54 -4.22
C ALA A 14 -50.61 24.20 -2.76
N PRO A 15 -51.85 23.77 -2.47
CA PRO A 15 -52.32 23.53 -1.12
C PRO A 15 -52.01 22.10 -0.63
N GLY A 16 -51.52 22.00 0.61
CA GLY A 16 -51.91 20.94 1.55
C GLY A 16 -51.31 19.53 1.38
N CYS A 17 -50.02 19.35 1.69
CA CYS A 17 -49.50 18.08 2.19
C CYS A 17 -49.00 18.27 3.63
N ARG A 18 -49.55 17.48 4.57
CA ARG A 18 -49.02 17.38 5.94
C ARG A 18 -47.54 16.99 5.88
N PRO A 19 -46.64 17.68 6.60
CA PRO A 19 -45.25 17.22 6.69
C PRO A 19 -45.23 15.88 7.42
N ALA A 20 -44.57 14.89 6.81
CA ALA A 20 -44.16 13.68 7.51
C ALA A 20 -43.35 14.10 8.75
N ALA A 21 -43.60 13.42 9.88
CA ALA A 21 -42.84 13.64 11.10
C ALA A 21 -41.34 13.56 10.78
N ALA A 22 -40.61 14.63 11.08
CA ALA A 22 -39.16 14.63 10.97
C ALA A 22 -38.62 13.42 11.75
N PRO A 23 -37.63 12.69 11.22
CA PRO A 23 -36.98 11.65 11.98
C PRO A 23 -36.48 12.31 13.27
N VAL A 24 -36.84 11.72 14.41
CA VAL A 24 -36.31 12.12 15.70
C VAL A 24 -34.80 12.00 15.58
N THR A 25 -34.12 13.13 15.39
CA THR A 25 -32.67 13.20 15.46
C THR A 25 -32.32 12.82 16.88
N ALA A 26 -31.92 11.55 17.08
CA ALA A 26 -31.32 11.11 18.33
C ALA A 26 -30.25 12.15 18.69
N ARG A 27 -30.28 12.66 19.93
CA ARG A 27 -29.22 13.53 20.43
C ARG A 27 -27.89 12.83 20.11
N PRO A 28 -26.91 13.51 19.48
CA PRO A 28 -25.61 12.91 19.28
C PRO A 28 -25.08 12.49 20.64
N GLU A 29 -24.80 11.20 20.77
CA GLU A 29 -24.20 10.63 21.96
C GLU A 29 -22.90 11.39 22.26
N PRO A 30 -22.62 11.77 23.52
CA PRO A 30 -21.40 12.52 23.83
C PRO A 30 -20.17 11.72 23.43
N VAL A 31 -19.30 12.34 22.63
CA VAL A 31 -18.01 11.75 22.25
C VAL A 31 -17.20 11.48 23.51
N ARG A 32 -16.71 10.25 23.66
CA ARG A 32 -15.97 9.81 24.85
C ARG A 32 -14.56 10.43 24.84
N GLY A 33 -14.15 11.03 25.95
CA GLY A 33 -12.79 11.55 26.17
C GLY A 33 -12.72 13.06 26.44
N GLU A 34 -11.53 13.53 26.79
CA GLU A 34 -11.23 14.94 27.01
C GLU A 34 -10.56 15.54 25.77
N VAL A 35 -10.98 16.74 25.35
CA VAL A 35 -10.36 17.43 24.23
C VAL A 35 -9.18 18.28 24.72
N VAL A 36 -8.01 18.03 24.18
CA VAL A 36 -6.74 18.72 24.50
C VAL A 36 -6.18 19.36 23.24
N GLN A 37 -5.62 20.55 23.38
CA GLN A 37 -4.90 21.26 22.32
C GLN A 37 -3.40 21.01 22.49
N TYR A 38 -2.78 20.37 21.51
CA TYR A 38 -1.34 20.10 21.53
C TYR A 38 -0.59 21.10 20.66
N GLN A 39 0.53 21.60 21.19
CA GLN A 39 1.59 22.15 20.36
C GLN A 39 2.42 20.99 19.76
N PRO A 40 3.20 21.22 18.69
CA PRO A 40 4.10 20.20 18.14
C PRO A 40 4.95 19.54 19.24
N LEU A 41 5.07 18.21 19.19
CA LEU A 41 5.70 17.31 20.17
C LEU A 41 5.06 17.26 21.58
N ALA A 42 4.14 18.16 21.93
CA ALA A 42 3.57 18.23 23.28
C ALA A 42 2.73 16.99 23.63
N MET A 43 2.22 16.26 22.62
CA MET A 43 1.42 15.04 22.81
C MET A 43 2.22 13.85 23.36
N ARG A 44 3.56 13.90 23.30
CA ARG A 44 4.45 12.76 23.63
C ARG A 44 4.16 12.16 25.01
N GLY A 45 4.03 13.01 26.02
CA GLY A 45 3.79 12.55 27.40
C GLY A 45 2.50 11.77 27.52
N ASP A 46 1.45 12.25 26.86
CA ASP A 46 0.12 11.63 26.89
C ASP A 46 0.03 10.39 25.98
N ALA A 47 0.66 10.42 24.81
CA ALA A 47 0.60 9.32 23.83
C ALA A 47 1.34 8.06 24.29
N ARG A 48 2.43 8.20 25.06
CA ARG A 48 3.21 7.07 25.58
C ARG A 48 2.56 6.35 26.76
N ARG A 49 1.54 6.95 27.40
CA ARG A 49 0.87 6.34 28.55
C ARG A 49 0.06 5.12 28.14
N ALA A 50 0.19 4.01 28.88
CA ALA A 50 -0.53 2.76 28.58
C ALA A 50 -2.04 2.81 28.90
N ASP A 51 -2.46 3.77 29.72
CA ASP A 51 -3.82 3.92 30.27
C ASP A 51 -4.69 4.93 29.51
N GLN A 52 -4.21 5.46 28.40
CA GLN A 52 -4.97 6.39 27.56
C GLN A 52 -4.54 6.32 26.10
N ALA A 53 -5.45 6.65 25.19
CA ALA A 53 -5.25 6.86 23.77
C ALA A 53 -5.25 8.36 23.45
N VAL A 54 -4.45 8.79 22.49
CA VAL A 54 -4.43 10.17 21.98
C VAL A 54 -4.82 10.15 20.52
N ILE A 55 -6.05 10.56 20.22
CA ILE A 55 -6.58 10.63 18.85
C ILE A 55 -6.42 12.08 18.38
N LEU A 56 -5.37 12.31 17.59
CA LEU A 56 -5.00 13.65 17.15
C LEU A 56 -5.96 14.22 16.09
N GLY A 57 -6.34 15.49 16.25
CA GLY A 57 -7.17 16.22 15.28
C GLY A 57 -8.59 15.68 15.17
N SER A 58 -9.21 15.36 16.30
CA SER A 58 -10.57 14.81 16.39
C SER A 58 -11.68 15.86 16.34
N ASP A 59 -11.35 17.15 16.23
CA ASP A 59 -12.30 18.22 15.98
C ASP A 59 -11.80 19.25 14.94
N ASP A 60 -12.73 20.09 14.46
CA ASP A 60 -12.48 21.11 13.44
C ASP A 60 -11.60 22.28 13.94
N ALA A 61 -11.40 22.40 15.25
CA ALA A 61 -10.57 23.41 15.88
C ALA A 61 -9.14 22.92 16.17
N GLY A 62 -8.75 21.75 15.64
CA GLY A 62 -7.44 21.14 15.85
C GLY A 62 -7.27 20.47 17.22
N GLY A 63 -8.35 20.36 18.00
CA GLY A 63 -8.36 19.63 19.25
C GLY A 63 -8.17 18.13 19.04
N SER A 64 -7.59 17.49 20.04
CA SER A 64 -7.26 16.07 20.04
C SER A 64 -7.91 15.40 21.23
N THR A 65 -8.49 14.21 21.06
CA THR A 65 -9.19 13.53 22.14
C THR A 65 -8.26 12.61 22.89
N VAL A 66 -8.17 12.81 24.20
CA VAL A 66 -7.55 11.87 25.15
C VAL A 66 -8.64 10.95 25.69
N LEU A 67 -8.51 9.67 25.37
CA LEU A 67 -9.48 8.63 25.72
C LEU A 67 -8.85 7.68 26.74
N ALA A 68 -9.45 7.55 27.94
CA ALA A 68 -8.99 6.57 28.92
C ALA A 68 -9.14 5.13 28.39
N LEU A 69 -8.07 4.34 28.54
CA LEU A 69 -8.02 2.92 28.19
C LEU A 69 -7.91 2.06 29.46
N PRO A 70 -8.57 0.90 29.54
CA PRO A 70 -8.28 -0.08 30.59
C PRO A 70 -6.81 -0.51 30.51
N VAL A 71 -6.14 -0.61 31.67
CA VAL A 71 -4.77 -1.15 31.78
C VAL A 71 -4.77 -2.63 32.14
N ALA A 72 -5.87 -3.09 32.77
CA ALA A 72 -6.01 -4.47 33.17
C ALA A 72 -6.09 -5.39 31.94
N ALA A 73 -5.60 -6.62 32.13
CA ALA A 73 -5.81 -7.66 31.14
C ALA A 73 -7.31 -7.88 30.91
N GLY A 74 -7.67 -8.16 29.68
CA GLY A 74 -9.06 -8.29 29.27
C GLY A 74 -9.21 -9.16 28.03
N PHE A 75 -10.45 -9.52 27.73
CA PHE A 75 -10.78 -10.23 26.51
C PHE A 75 -12.14 -9.76 25.97
N VAL A 76 -12.31 -9.89 24.67
CA VAL A 76 -13.60 -9.79 23.99
C VAL A 76 -13.76 -10.99 23.05
N VAL A 77 -15.01 -11.30 22.72
CA VAL A 77 -15.32 -12.35 21.75
C VAL A 77 -16.08 -11.71 20.59
N VAL A 78 -15.60 -11.95 19.36
CA VAL A 78 -16.31 -11.62 18.13
C VAL A 78 -16.66 -12.91 17.40
N ASP A 79 -17.83 -12.96 16.75
CA ASP A 79 -18.25 -14.17 16.04
C ASP A 79 -18.08 -14.02 14.54
N ALA A 80 -17.15 -14.78 13.98
CA ALA A 80 -16.95 -14.92 12.54
C ALA A 80 -17.85 -16.03 11.96
N ILE A 81 -18.07 -15.99 10.65
CA ILE A 81 -18.82 -17.02 9.92
C ILE A 81 -17.85 -17.82 9.05
N ALA A 82 -17.77 -19.14 9.25
CA ALA A 82 -16.98 -20.04 8.40
C ALA A 82 -17.87 -20.76 7.38
N SER A 83 -17.41 -20.94 6.13
CA SER A 83 -18.29 -21.28 5.00
C SER A 83 -17.99 -22.56 4.19
N ARG A 84 -16.81 -23.20 4.24
CA ARG A 84 -16.44 -24.16 3.18
C ARG A 84 -16.92 -25.61 3.27
N THR A 85 -17.49 -26.09 4.38
CA THR A 85 -17.76 -27.55 4.50
C THR A 85 -19.19 -27.95 4.83
N GLY A 86 -20.14 -27.01 4.87
CA GLY A 86 -21.53 -27.33 5.20
C GLY A 86 -22.32 -26.12 5.71
N ALA A 87 -23.27 -26.37 6.61
CA ALA A 87 -24.05 -25.31 7.25
C ALA A 87 -23.11 -24.32 7.95
N ALA A 88 -23.07 -23.07 7.48
CA ALA A 88 -22.20 -22.03 8.00
C ALA A 88 -22.23 -21.97 9.54
N GLU A 89 -21.06 -22.10 10.18
CA GLU A 89 -20.92 -22.13 11.64
C GLU A 89 -20.42 -20.78 12.16
N LEU A 90 -20.93 -20.39 13.33
CA LEU A 90 -20.34 -19.31 14.10
C LEU A 90 -19.04 -19.82 14.71
N GLN A 91 -17.93 -19.18 14.34
CA GLN A 91 -16.63 -19.43 14.92
C GLN A 91 -16.31 -18.26 15.86
N PRO A 92 -16.33 -18.47 17.19
CA PRO A 92 -15.95 -17.43 18.12
C PRO A 92 -14.46 -17.17 17.98
N ILE A 93 -14.07 -15.89 17.91
CA ILE A 93 -12.68 -15.45 17.96
C ILE A 93 -12.50 -14.73 19.28
N VAL A 94 -11.62 -15.27 20.12
CA VAL A 94 -11.24 -14.65 21.39
C VAL A 94 -10.07 -13.72 21.13
N LEU A 95 -10.27 -12.44 21.44
CA LEU A 95 -9.22 -11.42 21.36
C LEU A 95 -8.83 -11.04 22.79
N THR A 96 -7.53 -11.08 23.11
CA THR A 96 -7.04 -10.80 24.46
C THR A 96 -6.01 -9.69 24.46
N ARG A 97 -5.95 -8.99 25.60
CA ARG A 97 -4.91 -8.01 25.91
C ARG A 97 -4.26 -8.46 27.21
N GLY A 98 -2.95 -8.69 27.17
CA GLY A 98 -2.13 -8.96 28.35
C GLY A 98 -1.76 -7.68 29.12
N SER A 99 -1.30 -7.85 30.36
CA SER A 99 -0.66 -6.77 31.12
C SER A 99 0.82 -6.66 30.73
N ARG A 100 1.28 -5.46 30.36
CA ARG A 100 2.67 -5.19 29.96
C ARG A 100 3.23 -3.98 30.71
N ALA A 101 4.48 -4.07 31.16
CA ALA A 101 5.20 -2.89 31.63
C ALA A 101 5.55 -1.97 30.44
N PRO A 102 5.55 -0.64 30.63
CA PRO A 102 6.12 0.28 29.63
C PRO A 102 7.54 -0.15 29.26
N ASP A 103 7.87 -0.13 27.97
CA ASP A 103 9.22 -0.40 27.42
C ASP A 103 9.76 -1.84 27.45
N ALA A 104 9.00 -2.84 27.93
CA ALA A 104 9.42 -4.25 27.80
C ALA A 104 9.36 -4.71 26.32
N PRO A 105 10.33 -5.49 25.78
CA PRO A 105 10.31 -5.97 24.39
C PRO A 105 9.19 -7.01 24.15
N ALA A 106 8.37 -6.80 23.11
CA ALA A 106 7.25 -7.69 22.80
C ALA A 106 7.71 -9.02 22.23
N PRO A 107 7.15 -10.16 22.68
CA PRO A 107 7.23 -11.36 21.85
C PRO A 107 6.56 -11.03 20.51
N ASP A 108 7.22 -11.40 19.43
CA ASP A 108 6.69 -11.38 18.05
C ASP A 108 6.10 -10.04 17.59
N GLY A 109 6.65 -8.89 18.00
CA GLY A 109 6.22 -7.58 17.48
C GLY A 109 4.89 -7.04 18.03
N GLY A 110 4.35 -7.64 19.11
CA GLY A 110 3.19 -7.10 19.84
C GLY A 110 1.88 -7.88 19.70
N LEU A 111 1.83 -8.85 18.79
CA LEU A 111 0.67 -9.72 18.57
C LEU A 111 1.09 -11.19 18.53
N VAL A 112 0.40 -12.02 19.31
CA VAL A 112 0.47 -13.49 19.20
C VAL A 112 -0.77 -13.98 18.46
N VAL A 113 -0.59 -14.67 17.34
CA VAL A 113 -1.69 -15.27 16.58
C VAL A 113 -1.72 -16.77 16.82
N HIS A 114 -2.80 -17.24 17.44
CA HIS A 114 -3.03 -18.66 17.71
C HIS A 114 -3.87 -19.31 16.61
N GLY A 115 -3.78 -20.63 16.51
CA GLY A 115 -4.56 -21.43 15.56
C GLY A 115 -3.99 -21.41 14.13
N GLY A 116 -4.41 -22.41 13.35
CA GLY A 116 -4.00 -22.59 11.96
C GLY A 116 -2.90 -23.63 11.79
N ASP A 117 -3.29 -24.89 11.58
CA ASP A 117 -2.39 -25.85 10.94
C ASP A 117 -2.14 -25.43 9.48
N ALA A 118 -0.97 -25.75 8.95
CA ALA A 118 -0.46 -25.29 7.65
C ALA A 118 -1.49 -25.21 6.51
N GLY A 119 -1.35 -24.19 5.66
CA GLY A 119 -2.15 -24.02 4.44
C GLY A 119 -2.82 -22.65 4.31
N ALA A 120 -3.59 -22.47 3.24
CA ALA A 120 -4.12 -21.17 2.84
C ALA A 120 -5.04 -20.51 3.89
N ALA A 121 -5.86 -21.28 4.61
CA ALA A 121 -6.74 -20.72 5.65
C ALA A 121 -5.95 -20.19 6.86
N ALA A 122 -4.89 -20.89 7.26
CA ALA A 122 -4.01 -20.45 8.34
C ALA A 122 -3.18 -19.22 7.95
N ALA A 123 -2.65 -19.19 6.71
CA ALA A 123 -1.94 -18.02 6.18
C ALA A 123 -2.85 -16.79 6.17
N ARG A 124 -4.07 -16.95 5.65
CA ARG A 124 -5.12 -15.92 5.65
C ARG A 124 -5.46 -15.41 7.04
N TRP A 125 -5.70 -16.31 7.99
CA TRP A 125 -6.00 -15.94 9.38
C TRP A 125 -4.89 -15.10 10.01
N ARG A 126 -3.62 -15.49 9.80
CA ARG A 126 -2.46 -14.72 10.29
C ARG A 126 -2.38 -13.34 9.66
N ALA A 127 -2.57 -13.23 8.35
CA ALA A 127 -2.59 -11.95 7.64
C ALA A 127 -3.71 -11.03 8.13
N ASP A 128 -4.91 -11.59 8.32
CA ASP A 128 -6.09 -10.88 8.81
C ASP A 128 -5.89 -10.34 10.23
N ALA A 129 -5.35 -11.17 11.14
CA ALA A 129 -5.09 -10.79 12.53
C ALA A 129 -4.02 -9.69 12.66
N TRP A 130 -2.92 -9.80 11.90
CA TRP A 130 -1.86 -8.79 11.89
C TRP A 130 -2.34 -7.44 11.34
N SER A 131 -3.04 -7.44 10.20
CA SER A 131 -3.60 -6.22 9.62
C SER A 131 -4.61 -5.56 10.57
N ALA A 132 -5.45 -6.38 11.21
CA ALA A 132 -6.41 -5.89 12.19
C ALA A 132 -5.75 -5.24 13.41
N ALA A 133 -4.68 -5.83 13.95
CA ALA A 133 -3.97 -5.30 15.11
C ALA A 133 -3.27 -3.97 14.79
N LEU A 134 -2.60 -3.86 13.65
CA LEU A 134 -1.96 -2.63 13.19
C LEU A 134 -2.98 -1.49 13.04
N VAL A 135 -4.10 -1.76 12.37
CA VAL A 135 -5.17 -0.77 12.16
C VAL A 135 -5.82 -0.37 13.49
N ALA A 136 -6.11 -1.33 14.37
CA ALA A 136 -6.74 -1.06 15.66
C ALA A 136 -5.84 -0.20 16.57
N ALA A 137 -4.54 -0.48 16.60
CA ALA A 137 -3.57 0.34 17.33
C ALA A 137 -3.53 1.77 16.77
N THR A 138 -3.41 1.91 15.45
CA THR A 138 -3.35 3.21 14.76
C THR A 138 -4.61 4.06 14.98
N ALA A 139 -5.80 3.43 14.95
CA ALA A 139 -7.08 4.09 15.22
C ALA A 139 -7.15 4.73 16.61
N LEU A 140 -6.41 4.18 17.58
CA LEU A 140 -6.31 4.68 18.95
C LEU A 140 -5.03 5.49 19.22
N GLY A 141 -4.25 5.82 18.18
CA GLY A 141 -2.98 6.54 18.32
C GLY A 141 -1.93 5.74 19.10
N LYS A 142 -1.96 4.41 18.98
CA LYS A 142 -1.03 3.46 19.59
C LYS A 142 -0.17 2.77 18.55
N ASP A 143 0.96 2.26 19.01
CA ASP A 143 1.82 1.36 18.26
C ASP A 143 1.57 -0.06 18.77
N VAL A 144 1.39 -1.00 17.85
CA VAL A 144 1.14 -2.40 18.18
C VAL A 144 2.32 -3.01 18.94
N GLY A 145 3.56 -2.55 18.68
CA GLY A 145 4.76 -3.01 19.37
C GLY A 145 4.78 -2.67 20.86
N ASP A 146 3.98 -1.70 21.30
CA ASP A 146 3.80 -1.34 22.72
C ASP A 146 2.69 -2.15 23.40
N LEU A 147 1.95 -2.96 22.63
CA LEU A 147 0.83 -3.75 23.11
C LEU A 147 1.25 -5.20 23.37
N ALA A 148 0.33 -5.95 23.96
CA ALA A 148 0.43 -7.40 24.16
C ALA A 148 -0.92 -7.99 23.78
N LEU A 149 -1.14 -8.14 22.47
CA LEU A 149 -2.40 -8.63 21.91
C LEU A 149 -2.28 -10.11 21.61
N GLU A 150 -3.40 -10.84 21.72
CA GLU A 150 -3.51 -12.18 21.16
C GLU A 150 -4.83 -12.35 20.41
N ALA A 151 -4.81 -13.17 19.37
CA ALA A 151 -6.00 -13.57 18.63
C ALA A 151 -6.09 -15.09 18.55
N THR A 152 -7.18 -15.66 19.06
CA THR A 152 -7.42 -17.11 19.09
C THR A 152 -8.75 -17.45 18.44
N PRO A 153 -8.75 -18.11 17.27
CA PRO A 153 -9.98 -18.57 16.66
C PRO A 153 -10.45 -19.88 17.34
N GLY A 154 -11.75 -20.04 17.52
CA GLY A 154 -12.38 -21.25 18.05
C GLY A 154 -12.39 -22.44 17.08
N GLY A 155 -11.99 -22.21 15.83
CA GLY A 155 -11.92 -23.20 14.76
C GLY A 155 -11.27 -22.62 13.51
N SER A 156 -11.39 -23.31 12.37
CA SER A 156 -10.84 -22.82 11.11
C SER A 156 -11.62 -21.59 10.61
N ILE A 157 -10.91 -20.50 10.34
CA ILE A 157 -11.44 -19.29 9.72
C ILE A 157 -11.04 -19.30 8.25
N ASP A 158 -12.03 -19.43 7.36
CA ASP A 158 -11.80 -19.69 5.95
C ASP A 158 -12.23 -18.55 5.02
N ALA A 159 -12.88 -17.53 5.58
CA ALA A 159 -13.29 -16.27 4.97
C ALA A 159 -12.59 -15.08 5.63
N THR A 160 -12.61 -13.90 5.00
CA THR A 160 -11.98 -12.69 5.56
C THR A 160 -12.63 -12.27 6.88
N ALA A 161 -11.83 -12.19 7.94
CA ALA A 161 -12.27 -11.75 9.26
C ALA A 161 -11.62 -10.43 9.70
N SER A 162 -10.71 -9.85 8.90
CA SER A 162 -9.85 -8.74 9.33
C SER A 162 -10.60 -7.48 9.80
N ALA A 163 -11.70 -7.07 9.13
CA ALA A 163 -12.48 -5.93 9.61
C ALA A 163 -13.20 -6.21 10.95
N LEU A 164 -13.70 -7.44 11.14
CA LEU A 164 -14.36 -7.86 12.37
C LEU A 164 -13.36 -7.90 13.54
N VAL A 165 -12.18 -8.48 13.29
CA VAL A 165 -11.08 -8.55 14.26
C VAL A 165 -10.56 -7.16 14.61
N ALA A 166 -10.45 -6.25 13.63
CA ALA A 166 -10.02 -4.87 13.87
C ALA A 166 -11.00 -4.13 14.80
N GLY A 167 -12.30 -4.18 14.51
CA GLY A 167 -13.33 -3.61 15.38
C GLY A 167 -13.35 -4.26 16.78
N GLY A 168 -13.10 -5.57 16.86
CA GLY A 168 -12.97 -6.29 18.12
C GLY A 168 -11.76 -5.85 18.95
N PHE A 169 -10.58 -5.69 18.34
CA PHE A 169 -9.40 -5.17 19.02
C PHE A 169 -9.59 -3.73 19.50
N VAL A 170 -10.25 -2.89 18.70
CA VAL A 170 -10.60 -1.54 19.12
C VAL A 170 -11.52 -1.56 20.34
N ALA A 171 -12.57 -2.41 20.33
CA ALA A 171 -13.46 -2.58 21.49
C ALA A 171 -12.68 -3.04 22.73
N LEU A 172 -11.82 -4.05 22.59
CA LEU A 172 -10.96 -4.55 23.66
C LEU A 172 -10.06 -3.45 24.25
N LEU A 173 -9.40 -2.68 23.39
CA LEU A 173 -8.48 -1.64 23.80
C LEU A 173 -9.21 -0.46 24.46
N ALA A 174 -10.41 -0.10 24.01
CA ALA A 174 -11.26 0.93 24.59
C ALA A 174 -12.02 0.48 25.86
N GLY A 175 -12.01 -0.82 26.17
CA GLY A 175 -12.73 -1.42 27.29
C GLY A 175 -14.24 -1.54 27.07
N ASP A 176 -14.66 -1.64 25.82
CA ASP A 176 -16.06 -1.78 25.43
C ASP A 176 -16.45 -3.25 25.26
N ALA A 177 -17.71 -3.56 25.57
CA ALA A 177 -18.28 -4.88 25.31
C ALA A 177 -18.71 -4.99 23.83
N VAL A 178 -18.46 -6.15 23.22
CA VAL A 178 -19.00 -6.48 21.90
C VAL A 178 -20.45 -6.96 22.06
N ALA A 179 -21.36 -6.36 21.29
CA ALA A 179 -22.76 -6.75 21.24
C ALA A 179 -22.90 -8.15 20.63
N PRO A 180 -23.43 -9.16 21.35
CA PRO A 180 -23.54 -10.53 20.83
C PRO A 180 -24.42 -10.66 19.59
N ALA A 181 -25.32 -9.70 19.38
CA ALA A 181 -26.20 -9.64 18.21
C ALA A 181 -25.53 -9.09 16.95
N ALA A 182 -24.32 -8.51 17.07
CA ALA A 182 -23.59 -7.90 15.98
C ALA A 182 -22.57 -8.86 15.35
N THR A 183 -22.36 -8.70 14.04
CA THR A 183 -21.22 -9.23 13.29
C THR A 183 -21.00 -8.37 12.06
N LEU A 184 -19.89 -8.54 11.35
CA LEU A 184 -19.62 -7.80 10.13
C LEU A 184 -18.69 -8.55 9.19
N PHE A 185 -18.71 -8.13 7.93
CA PHE A 185 -17.88 -8.67 6.85
C PHE A 185 -17.11 -7.55 6.17
N GLY A 186 -15.88 -7.83 5.74
CA GLY A 186 -15.05 -6.88 5.02
C GLY A 186 -13.56 -7.16 5.20
N ALA A 187 -12.77 -6.66 4.24
CA ALA A 187 -11.32 -6.71 4.31
C ALA A 187 -10.78 -5.38 4.82
N ILE A 188 -10.12 -5.38 5.98
CA ILE A 188 -9.47 -4.15 6.47
C ILE A 188 -8.27 -3.83 5.59
N GLN A 189 -8.15 -2.57 5.20
CA GLN A 189 -7.02 -2.05 4.42
C GLN A 189 -6.00 -1.36 5.35
N PRO A 190 -4.74 -1.13 4.91
CA PRO A 190 -3.70 -0.52 5.73
C PRO A 190 -4.06 0.84 6.36
N ASP A 191 -4.93 1.60 5.71
CA ASP A 191 -5.43 2.90 6.18
C ASP A 191 -6.66 2.81 7.11
N GLY A 192 -7.12 1.59 7.40
CA GLY A 192 -8.31 1.32 8.20
C GLY A 192 -9.64 1.44 7.46
N ALA A 193 -9.63 1.65 6.14
CA ALA A 193 -10.82 1.53 5.31
C ALA A 193 -11.25 0.05 5.19
N ILE A 194 -12.55 -0.19 4.97
CA ILE A 194 -13.10 -1.54 4.81
C ILE A 194 -13.44 -1.78 3.34
N GLY A 195 -12.72 -2.71 2.73
CA GLY A 195 -12.84 -3.13 1.34
C GLY A 195 -13.83 -4.29 1.11
N PRO A 196 -14.18 -4.54 -0.16
CA PRO A 196 -15.13 -5.58 -0.54
C PRO A 196 -14.63 -7.00 -0.27
N VAL A 197 -15.56 -7.95 -0.18
CA VAL A 197 -15.29 -9.38 0.00
C VAL A 197 -16.21 -10.23 -0.87
N ALA A 198 -15.73 -11.39 -1.32
CA ALA A 198 -16.53 -12.34 -2.09
C ALA A 198 -17.54 -13.11 -1.21
N GLY A 199 -18.62 -13.63 -1.81
CA GLY A 199 -19.59 -14.50 -1.13
C GLY A 199 -20.40 -13.80 -0.04
N LEU A 200 -20.60 -12.49 -0.15
CA LEU A 200 -21.24 -11.68 0.88
C LEU A 200 -22.72 -12.04 1.11
N PRO A 201 -23.57 -12.30 0.09
CA PRO A 201 -24.96 -12.74 0.33
C PRO A 201 -25.06 -14.02 1.16
N GLU A 202 -24.20 -15.01 0.90
CA GLU A 202 -24.17 -16.28 1.63
C GLU A 202 -23.74 -16.06 3.08
N GLN A 203 -22.71 -15.24 3.31
CA GLN A 203 -22.25 -14.87 4.64
C GLN A 203 -23.32 -14.13 5.46
N VAL A 204 -24.03 -13.19 4.84
CA VAL A 204 -25.15 -12.47 5.49
C VAL A 204 -26.29 -13.44 5.83
N ALA A 205 -26.71 -14.29 4.89
CA ALA A 205 -27.76 -15.29 5.14
C ALA A 205 -27.38 -16.25 6.28
N ALA A 206 -26.12 -16.67 6.33
CA ALA A 206 -25.58 -17.50 7.41
C ALA A 206 -25.63 -16.80 8.77
N ALA A 207 -25.19 -15.54 8.86
CA ALA A 207 -25.26 -14.76 10.09
C ALA A 207 -26.71 -14.61 10.60
N LEU A 208 -27.65 -14.32 9.69
CA LEU A 208 -29.08 -14.24 10.02
C LEU A 208 -29.63 -15.57 10.54
N ALA A 209 -29.27 -16.68 9.90
CA ALA A 209 -29.67 -18.02 10.35
C ALA A 209 -29.12 -18.37 11.74
N ARG A 210 -28.04 -17.71 12.17
CA ARG A 210 -27.42 -17.86 13.49
C ARG A 210 -27.85 -16.80 14.50
N GLY A 211 -28.89 -16.03 14.19
CA GLY A 211 -29.52 -15.09 15.12
C GLY A 211 -28.81 -13.74 15.24
N LYS A 212 -27.86 -13.43 14.36
CA LYS A 212 -27.29 -12.08 14.27
C LYS A 212 -28.36 -11.13 13.72
N THR A 213 -28.55 -10.00 14.39
CA THR A 213 -29.59 -9.02 14.03
C THR A 213 -29.01 -7.67 13.62
N ARG A 214 -27.70 -7.45 13.81
CA ARG A 214 -26.98 -6.26 13.33
C ARG A 214 -25.79 -6.71 12.50
N ILE A 215 -25.85 -6.50 11.18
CA ILE A 215 -24.86 -7.06 10.24
C ILE A 215 -24.19 -5.93 9.46
N GLY A 216 -22.88 -5.78 9.65
CA GLY A 216 -22.07 -4.85 8.87
C GLY A 216 -21.63 -5.43 7.54
N TYR A 217 -21.65 -4.63 6.48
CA TYR A 217 -21.09 -5.01 5.18
C TYR A 217 -20.37 -3.83 4.49
N PRO A 218 -19.39 -4.07 3.60
CA PRO A 218 -18.57 -3.00 3.05
C PRO A 218 -19.41 -1.96 2.28
N ALA A 219 -19.06 -0.69 2.43
CA ALA A 219 -19.74 0.40 1.73
C ALA A 219 -19.73 0.18 0.20
N GLY A 220 -20.87 0.41 -0.46
CA GLY A 220 -21.02 0.17 -1.90
C GLY A 220 -21.30 -1.30 -2.27
N MET A 221 -21.56 -2.18 -1.28
CA MET A 221 -21.96 -3.57 -1.50
C MET A 221 -23.41 -3.88 -1.11
N GLN A 222 -24.30 -2.87 -1.02
CA GLN A 222 -25.72 -3.12 -0.70
C GLN A 222 -26.34 -4.18 -1.62
N VAL A 223 -26.03 -4.12 -2.92
CA VAL A 223 -26.39 -5.15 -3.89
C VAL A 223 -25.14 -5.95 -4.22
N ALA A 224 -25.10 -7.21 -3.81
CA ALA A 224 -23.98 -8.11 -4.05
C ALA A 224 -24.42 -9.36 -4.81
N ARG A 225 -23.54 -9.89 -5.66
CA ARG A 225 -23.82 -11.09 -6.45
C ARG A 225 -23.55 -12.34 -5.64
N SER A 226 -24.53 -13.22 -5.56
CA SER A 226 -24.42 -14.54 -4.91
C SER A 226 -23.57 -15.50 -5.74
N ALA A 227 -23.13 -16.60 -5.12
CA ALA A 227 -22.46 -17.70 -5.80
C ALA A 227 -23.32 -18.32 -6.93
N ALA A 228 -24.64 -18.20 -6.83
CA ALA A 228 -25.58 -18.62 -7.87
C ALA A 228 -25.75 -17.59 -9.02
N GLY A 229 -24.96 -16.50 -9.01
CA GLY A 229 -25.00 -15.44 -10.01
C GLY A 229 -26.20 -14.48 -9.89
N LYS A 230 -26.92 -14.48 -8.76
CA LYS A 230 -28.08 -13.60 -8.53
C LYS A 230 -27.66 -12.36 -7.75
N ASP A 231 -28.13 -11.20 -8.16
CA ASP A 231 -27.95 -9.97 -7.41
C ASP A 231 -28.91 -9.97 -6.20
N VAL A 232 -28.36 -9.77 -5.00
CA VAL A 232 -29.09 -9.80 -3.72
C VAL A 232 -28.93 -8.46 -3.03
N ASP A 233 -30.05 -7.82 -2.68
CA ASP A 233 -30.07 -6.64 -1.82
C ASP A 233 -29.97 -7.08 -0.35
N LEU A 234 -28.84 -6.78 0.27
CA LEU A 234 -28.52 -7.22 1.64
C LEU A 234 -29.41 -6.55 2.68
N VAL A 235 -29.89 -5.33 2.43
CA VAL A 235 -30.82 -4.62 3.32
C VAL A 235 -32.19 -5.29 3.28
N GLN A 236 -32.67 -5.64 2.08
CA GLN A 236 -33.93 -6.38 1.94
C GLN A 236 -33.83 -7.79 2.57
N LEU A 237 -32.70 -8.48 2.36
CA LEU A 237 -32.44 -9.78 2.97
C LEU A 237 -32.48 -9.71 4.50
N ALA A 238 -31.76 -8.77 5.12
CA ALA A 238 -31.77 -8.62 6.58
C ALA A 238 -33.15 -8.22 7.12
N HIS A 239 -33.86 -7.30 6.44
CA HIS A 239 -35.19 -6.87 6.84
C HIS A 239 -36.20 -8.04 6.84
N ALA A 240 -36.14 -8.94 5.85
CA ALA A 240 -36.97 -10.14 5.80
C ALA A 240 -36.77 -11.07 7.02
N HIS A 241 -35.61 -10.98 7.68
CA HIS A 241 -35.25 -11.71 8.89
C HIS A 241 -35.34 -10.88 10.19
N ARG A 242 -35.98 -9.70 10.15
CA ARG A 242 -36.08 -8.76 11.29
C ARG A 242 -34.71 -8.32 11.85
N ALA A 243 -33.74 -8.19 10.96
CA ALA A 243 -32.40 -7.70 11.24
C ALA A 243 -32.13 -6.41 10.46
N GLU A 244 -31.04 -5.73 10.82
CA GLU A 244 -30.49 -4.60 10.07
C GLU A 244 -29.18 -4.99 9.39
N ALA A 245 -29.02 -4.55 8.14
CA ALA A 245 -27.74 -4.59 7.44
C ALA A 245 -27.25 -3.14 7.29
N ILE A 246 -26.01 -2.88 7.70
CA ILE A 246 -25.42 -1.54 7.80
C ILE A 246 -24.17 -1.46 6.94
N GLU A 247 -24.09 -0.45 6.07
CA GLU A 247 -22.85 -0.14 5.36
C GLU A 247 -21.78 0.36 6.34
N ILE A 248 -20.59 -0.24 6.27
CA ILE A 248 -19.41 0.12 7.05
C ILE A 248 -18.27 0.47 6.09
N ALA A 249 -17.62 1.60 6.31
CA ALA A 249 -16.56 2.10 5.43
C ALA A 249 -15.18 2.09 6.10
N SER A 250 -15.14 2.01 7.43
CA SER A 250 -13.90 2.16 8.21
C SER A 250 -13.91 1.33 9.51
N VAL A 251 -12.73 1.18 10.11
CA VAL A 251 -12.58 0.59 11.46
C VAL A 251 -13.41 1.31 12.53
N HIS A 252 -13.67 2.62 12.38
CA HIS A 252 -14.51 3.38 13.31
C HIS A 252 -15.98 2.94 13.19
N ASP A 253 -16.46 2.68 11.98
CA ASP A 253 -17.82 2.15 11.75
C ASP A 253 -17.94 0.72 12.28
N ALA A 254 -16.89 -0.09 12.10
CA ALA A 254 -16.83 -1.44 12.65
C ALA A 254 -16.90 -1.44 14.19
N ALA A 255 -16.10 -0.60 14.86
CA ALA A 255 -16.15 -0.44 16.31
C ALA A 255 -17.52 0.07 16.79
N GLN A 256 -18.10 1.05 16.10
CA GLN A 256 -19.44 1.59 16.43
C GLN A 256 -20.53 0.52 16.25
N LEU A 257 -20.47 -0.27 15.18
CA LEU A 257 -21.41 -1.37 14.96
C LEU A 257 -21.34 -2.39 16.10
N LEU A 258 -20.12 -2.83 16.46
CA LEU A 258 -19.90 -3.89 17.44
C LEU A 258 -20.20 -3.45 18.87
N THR A 259 -19.93 -2.20 19.24
CA THR A 259 -20.03 -1.74 20.64
C THR A 259 -21.26 -0.87 20.90
N GLY A 260 -21.81 -0.25 19.86
CA GLY A 260 -22.79 0.83 19.98
C GLY A 260 -22.18 2.20 20.29
N HIS A 261 -20.91 2.27 20.71
CA HIS A 261 -20.24 3.51 21.07
C HIS A 261 -19.49 4.11 19.88
N ARG A 262 -19.62 5.43 19.70
CA ARG A 262 -18.83 6.15 18.70
C ARG A 262 -17.48 6.55 19.27
N LEU A 263 -16.42 6.11 18.59
CA LEU A 263 -15.06 6.59 18.87
C LEU A 263 -14.83 7.98 18.28
N PRO A 264 -14.00 8.82 18.92
CA PRO A 264 -13.48 10.01 18.27
C PRO A 264 -12.79 9.62 16.97
N ALA A 265 -13.09 10.35 15.90
CA ALA A 265 -12.48 10.14 14.59
C ALA A 265 -11.75 11.41 14.19
N ARG A 266 -10.65 11.25 13.45
CA ARG A 266 -9.83 12.36 12.98
C ARG A 266 -10.58 13.13 11.88
N VAL A 267 -10.54 14.46 11.95
CA VAL A 267 -11.09 15.35 10.95
C VAL A 267 -10.07 15.51 9.82
N PRO A 268 -10.46 15.32 8.54
CA PRO A 268 -9.55 15.52 7.42
C PRO A 268 -9.23 16.99 7.20
N VAL A 269 -7.97 17.33 6.93
CA VAL A 269 -7.61 18.67 6.43
C VAL A 269 -8.29 18.95 5.09
N ALA A 270 -8.36 20.23 4.69
CA ALA A 270 -8.78 20.58 3.34
C ALA A 270 -7.79 20.02 2.30
N ALA A 271 -8.28 19.60 1.13
CA ALA A 271 -7.42 19.06 0.05
C ALA A 271 -6.29 20.02 -0.37
N ALA A 272 -6.51 21.35 -0.28
CA ALA A 272 -5.47 22.34 -0.57
C ALA A 272 -4.28 22.29 0.40
N ALA A 273 -4.47 21.82 1.65
CA ALA A 273 -3.38 21.64 2.61
C ALA A 273 -2.45 20.48 2.25
N MET A 274 -2.92 19.55 1.41
CA MET A 274 -2.13 18.45 0.85
C MET A 274 -1.30 18.87 -0.38
N ALA A 275 -1.34 20.16 -0.78
CA ALA A 275 -0.53 20.63 -1.89
C ALA A 275 0.95 20.76 -1.50
N LEU A 276 1.85 20.40 -2.43
CA LEU A 276 3.28 20.67 -2.30
C LEU A 276 3.55 22.18 -2.24
N ASP A 277 4.53 22.56 -1.42
CA ASP A 277 5.00 23.93 -1.33
C ASP A 277 5.75 24.38 -2.61
N PRO A 278 5.92 25.69 -2.82
CA PRO A 278 6.59 26.20 -4.02
C PRO A 278 8.02 25.69 -4.24
N ALA A 279 8.80 25.47 -3.16
CA ALA A 279 10.19 25.04 -3.28
C ALA A 279 10.29 23.56 -3.69
N ALA A 280 9.39 22.71 -3.18
CA ALA A 280 9.26 21.33 -3.63
C ALA A 280 8.84 21.27 -5.12
N ARG A 281 7.91 22.13 -5.54
CA ARG A 281 7.48 22.24 -6.95
C ARG A 281 8.60 22.70 -7.87
N GLU A 282 9.40 23.68 -7.46
CA GLU A 282 10.55 24.16 -8.25
C GLU A 282 11.61 23.06 -8.44
N ARG A 283 11.87 22.25 -7.41
CA ARG A 283 12.77 21.09 -7.52
C ARG A 283 12.24 20.03 -8.51
N LEU A 284 10.96 19.68 -8.42
CA LEU A 284 10.31 18.75 -9.36
C LEU A 284 10.36 19.26 -10.81
N GLU A 285 10.17 20.56 -11.01
CA GLU A 285 10.32 21.20 -12.34
C GLU A 285 11.76 21.03 -12.87
N GLY A 286 12.76 21.32 -12.02
CA GLY A 286 14.16 21.16 -12.39
C GLY A 286 14.49 19.72 -12.80
N TRP A 287 14.04 18.73 -12.02
CA TRP A 287 14.23 17.32 -12.37
C TRP A 287 13.47 16.92 -13.63
N TYR A 288 12.23 17.38 -13.81
CA TYR A 288 11.49 17.13 -15.05
C TYR A 288 12.28 17.59 -16.28
N VAL A 289 12.81 18.81 -16.26
CA VAL A 289 13.62 19.36 -17.37
C VAL A 289 14.90 18.56 -17.58
N GLU A 290 15.57 18.14 -16.50
CA GLU A 290 16.74 17.29 -16.60
C GLU A 290 16.44 15.96 -17.30
N TRP A 291 15.41 15.26 -16.86
CA TRP A 291 15.04 13.95 -17.42
C TRP A 291 14.45 14.06 -18.82
N GLN A 292 13.76 15.14 -19.13
CA GLN A 292 13.33 15.46 -20.49
C GLN A 292 14.52 15.56 -21.45
N ARG A 293 15.61 16.22 -21.02
CA ARG A 293 16.83 16.29 -21.83
C ARG A 293 17.47 14.91 -22.01
N ARG A 294 17.57 14.12 -20.94
CA ARG A 294 18.11 12.74 -21.02
C ARG A 294 17.28 11.87 -21.97
N LEU A 295 15.95 11.98 -21.94
CA LEU A 295 15.07 11.27 -22.86
C LEU A 295 15.26 11.74 -24.30
N ALA A 296 15.43 13.04 -24.53
CA ALA A 296 15.66 13.57 -25.88
C ALA A 296 16.92 12.99 -26.54
N ASP A 297 17.98 12.75 -25.75
CA ASP A 297 19.21 12.10 -26.22
C ASP A 297 18.98 10.64 -26.67
N GLU A 298 17.98 9.96 -26.10
CA GLU A 298 17.61 8.59 -26.46
C GLU A 298 16.71 8.52 -27.71
N TRP A 299 15.99 9.60 -28.07
CA TRP A 299 15.08 9.59 -29.23
C TRP A 299 15.76 9.58 -30.58
N ALA A 300 16.90 10.27 -30.72
CA ALA A 300 17.56 10.37 -32.02
C ALA A 300 17.98 9.01 -32.61
N PRO A 301 18.58 8.08 -31.83
CA PRO A 301 18.82 6.71 -32.29
C PRO A 301 17.52 5.95 -32.62
N LEU A 302 16.49 6.03 -31.76
CA LEU A 302 15.25 5.27 -31.93
C LEU A 302 14.51 5.64 -33.22
N LEU A 303 14.46 6.93 -33.57
CA LEU A 303 13.87 7.39 -34.83
C LEU A 303 14.60 6.86 -36.06
N GLN A 304 15.93 6.79 -36.01
CA GLN A 304 16.71 6.17 -37.09
C GLN A 304 16.41 4.68 -37.21
N LEU A 305 16.22 3.99 -36.08
CA LEU A 305 15.88 2.57 -36.04
C LEU A 305 14.48 2.28 -36.61
N GLU A 306 13.48 3.08 -36.25
CA GLU A 306 12.13 2.98 -36.81
C GLU A 306 12.13 3.14 -38.34
N GLN A 307 12.95 4.05 -38.85
CA GLN A 307 13.09 4.30 -40.30
C GLN A 307 13.85 3.19 -41.03
N ALA A 308 14.77 2.49 -40.35
CA ALA A 308 15.62 1.47 -40.94
C ALA A 308 14.93 0.12 -41.19
N GLY A 309 13.76 -0.16 -40.59
CA GLY A 309 12.98 -1.36 -40.87
C GLY A 309 12.34 -2.01 -39.64
N ARG A 310 12.00 -3.32 -39.74
CA ARG A 310 11.29 -4.05 -38.66
C ARG A 310 12.20 -4.29 -37.45
N MET A 311 11.83 -3.68 -36.32
CA MET A 311 12.38 -4.00 -35.01
C MET A 311 11.69 -5.24 -34.41
N PRO A 312 12.35 -5.96 -33.49
CA PRO A 312 11.70 -7.01 -32.72
C PRO A 312 10.45 -6.50 -31.99
N ALA A 313 9.47 -7.37 -31.80
CA ALA A 313 8.19 -7.02 -31.18
C ALA A 313 8.37 -6.42 -29.78
N MET A 314 9.30 -6.96 -28.99
CA MET A 314 9.57 -6.48 -27.63
C MET A 314 10.17 -5.06 -27.62
N VAL A 315 11.10 -4.76 -28.55
CA VAL A 315 11.69 -3.41 -28.69
C VAL A 315 10.61 -2.40 -29.13
N THR A 316 9.75 -2.80 -30.07
CA THR A 316 8.61 -1.99 -30.52
C THR A 316 7.63 -1.71 -29.37
N SER A 317 7.36 -2.70 -28.53
CA SER A 317 6.50 -2.54 -27.35
C SER A 317 7.09 -1.53 -26.36
N MET A 318 8.39 -1.62 -26.08
CA MET A 318 9.07 -0.67 -25.20
C MET A 318 9.03 0.76 -25.73
N LEU A 319 9.26 0.94 -27.03
CA LEU A 319 9.20 2.24 -27.67
C LEU A 319 7.80 2.86 -27.58
N ARG A 320 6.76 2.06 -27.81
CA ARG A 320 5.37 2.49 -27.63
C ARG A 320 5.09 2.94 -26.19
N VAL A 321 5.50 2.15 -25.20
CA VAL A 321 5.34 2.51 -23.78
C VAL A 321 6.12 3.79 -23.45
N ALA A 322 7.33 3.94 -23.96
CA ALA A 322 8.12 5.16 -23.78
C ALA A 322 7.43 6.40 -24.36
N HIS A 323 6.81 6.30 -25.55
CA HIS A 323 6.03 7.39 -26.14
C HIS A 323 4.76 7.70 -25.34
N GLU A 324 4.03 6.67 -24.88
CA GLU A 324 2.83 6.84 -24.07
C GLU A 324 3.15 7.61 -22.77
N HIS A 325 4.21 7.22 -22.05
CA HIS A 325 4.64 7.92 -20.84
C HIS A 325 5.21 9.31 -21.13
N ALA A 326 5.99 9.51 -22.20
CA ALA A 326 6.48 10.84 -22.55
C ALA A 326 5.33 11.82 -22.85
N ALA A 327 4.32 11.37 -23.59
CA ALA A 327 3.13 12.16 -23.89
C ALA A 327 2.31 12.49 -22.62
N ARG A 328 2.15 11.51 -21.72
CA ARG A 328 1.53 11.73 -20.40
C ARG A 328 2.32 12.73 -19.56
N ALA A 329 3.65 12.59 -19.52
CA ALA A 329 4.55 13.47 -18.77
C ALA A 329 4.42 14.93 -19.22
N GLU A 330 4.46 15.17 -20.53
CA GLU A 330 4.27 16.51 -21.10
C GLU A 330 2.86 17.07 -20.83
N ALA A 331 1.82 16.23 -20.95
CA ALA A 331 0.45 16.66 -20.67
C ALA A 331 0.28 17.01 -19.18
N ALA A 332 0.89 16.24 -18.28
CA ALA A 332 0.92 16.52 -16.85
C ALA A 332 1.69 17.79 -16.54
N HIS A 333 2.86 18.00 -17.16
CA HIS A 333 3.66 19.21 -17.03
C HIS A 333 2.88 20.46 -17.45
N ARG A 334 2.26 20.45 -18.63
CA ARG A 334 1.40 21.55 -19.12
C ARG A 334 0.22 21.84 -18.19
N ALA A 335 -0.28 20.84 -17.48
CA ALA A 335 -1.35 20.97 -16.49
C ALA A 335 -0.85 21.38 -15.09
N GLY A 336 0.46 21.61 -14.91
CA GLY A 336 1.08 21.95 -13.62
C GLY A 336 1.15 20.78 -12.63
N ARG A 337 0.99 19.54 -13.11
CA ARG A 337 1.00 18.30 -12.32
C ARG A 337 2.41 17.70 -12.27
N LEU A 338 3.31 18.40 -11.57
CA LEU A 338 4.76 18.15 -11.64
C LEU A 338 5.19 16.79 -11.10
N VAL A 339 4.52 16.26 -10.07
CA VAL A 339 4.83 14.93 -9.51
C VAL A 339 4.63 13.84 -10.57
N THR A 340 3.46 13.80 -11.21
CA THR A 340 3.18 12.87 -12.31
C THR A 340 4.07 13.13 -13.52
N ALA A 341 4.32 14.39 -13.86
CA ALA A 341 5.19 14.74 -14.99
C ALA A 341 6.60 14.18 -14.83
N HIS A 342 7.19 14.35 -13.63
CA HIS A 342 8.51 13.81 -13.31
C HIS A 342 8.53 12.27 -13.32
N GLY A 343 7.56 11.62 -12.68
CA GLY A 343 7.46 10.15 -12.65
C GLY A 343 7.28 9.54 -14.04
N ASP A 344 6.34 10.03 -14.84
CA ASP A 344 6.13 9.56 -16.21
C ASP A 344 7.36 9.81 -17.10
N MET A 345 8.11 10.90 -16.87
CA MET A 345 9.34 11.18 -17.62
C MET A 345 10.45 10.17 -17.31
N LEU A 346 10.62 9.78 -16.05
CA LEU A 346 11.57 8.73 -15.64
C LEU A 346 11.21 7.38 -16.26
N VAL A 347 9.93 7.02 -16.27
CA VAL A 347 9.46 5.78 -16.90
C VAL A 347 9.72 5.84 -18.41
N ALA A 348 9.37 6.94 -19.08
CA ALA A 348 9.64 7.12 -20.50
C ALA A 348 11.13 6.95 -20.83
N TRP A 349 12.01 7.56 -20.04
CA TRP A 349 13.46 7.41 -20.19
C TRP A 349 13.92 5.97 -20.01
N ALA A 350 13.44 5.27 -18.98
CA ALA A 350 13.85 3.88 -18.73
C ALA A 350 13.46 2.97 -19.90
N TYR A 351 12.25 3.12 -20.46
CA TYR A 351 11.80 2.32 -21.59
C TYR A 351 12.51 2.69 -22.91
N ALA A 352 12.72 3.98 -23.18
CA ALA A 352 13.46 4.43 -24.38
C ALA A 352 14.91 3.92 -24.35
N THR A 353 15.58 4.09 -23.21
CA THR A 353 16.93 3.58 -23.00
C THR A 353 16.96 2.06 -23.12
N ALA A 354 15.96 1.35 -22.57
CA ALA A 354 15.90 -0.11 -22.68
C ALA A 354 15.79 -0.58 -24.12
N ALA A 355 14.97 0.11 -24.94
CA ALA A 355 14.84 -0.18 -26.36
C ALA A 355 16.19 0.02 -27.09
N ASN A 356 16.88 1.14 -26.85
CA ASN A 356 18.19 1.44 -27.45
C ASN A 356 19.26 0.42 -27.05
N ARG A 357 19.37 0.10 -25.76
CA ARG A 357 20.38 -0.85 -25.26
C ARG A 357 20.12 -2.26 -25.76
N THR A 358 18.86 -2.71 -25.76
CA THR A 358 18.47 -3.99 -26.35
C THR A 358 18.85 -4.03 -27.83
N HIS A 359 18.54 -2.98 -28.58
CA HIS A 359 18.89 -2.91 -30.00
C HIS A 359 20.40 -2.96 -30.22
N ALA A 360 21.19 -2.26 -29.39
CA ALA A 360 22.66 -2.30 -29.47
C ALA A 360 23.22 -3.72 -29.27
N VAL A 361 22.68 -4.48 -28.31
CA VAL A 361 23.04 -5.90 -28.10
C VAL A 361 22.71 -6.73 -29.35
N LEU A 362 21.54 -6.54 -29.95
CA LEU A 362 21.12 -7.24 -31.17
C LEU A 362 21.97 -6.86 -32.39
N GLY A 363 22.38 -5.61 -32.51
CA GLY A 363 23.27 -5.15 -33.57
C GLY A 363 24.63 -5.84 -33.52
N LYS A 364 25.19 -5.99 -32.31
CA LYS A 364 26.44 -6.74 -32.08
C LYS A 364 26.27 -8.23 -32.40
N LEU A 365 25.16 -8.83 -31.97
CA LEU A 365 24.80 -10.20 -32.33
C LEU A 365 24.75 -10.40 -33.86
N ALA A 366 24.04 -9.54 -34.59
CA ALA A 366 23.92 -9.62 -36.04
C ALA A 366 25.26 -9.39 -36.78
N ALA A 367 26.20 -8.67 -36.15
CA ALA A 367 27.55 -8.52 -36.64
C ALA A 367 28.44 -9.75 -36.40
N GLY A 368 28.00 -10.71 -35.58
CA GLY A 368 28.80 -11.84 -35.11
C GLY A 368 29.68 -11.52 -33.90
N ASP A 369 29.50 -10.34 -33.28
CA ASP A 369 30.23 -9.88 -32.09
C ASP A 369 29.49 -10.32 -30.81
N LEU A 370 29.54 -11.62 -30.52
CA LEU A 370 28.89 -12.20 -29.34
C LEU A 370 29.53 -11.74 -28.03
N ASP A 371 30.86 -11.69 -27.96
CA ASP A 371 31.58 -11.21 -26.78
C ASP A 371 31.22 -9.74 -26.50
N GLY A 372 31.14 -8.92 -27.54
CA GLY A 372 30.71 -7.54 -27.39
C GLY A 372 29.24 -7.39 -27.05
N ALA A 373 28.36 -8.31 -27.46
CA ALA A 373 26.95 -8.34 -27.07
C ALA A 373 26.79 -8.69 -25.58
N GLU A 374 27.51 -9.71 -25.11
CA GLU A 374 27.57 -10.07 -23.68
C GLU A 374 28.16 -8.94 -22.83
N ALA A 375 29.26 -8.32 -23.27
CA ALA A 375 29.87 -7.18 -22.58
C ALA A 375 28.94 -5.96 -22.52
N ALA A 376 28.18 -5.69 -23.58
CA ALA A 376 27.21 -4.59 -23.60
C ALA A 376 26.05 -4.83 -22.62
N LEU A 377 25.63 -6.08 -22.44
CA LEU A 377 24.60 -6.45 -21.47
C LEU A 377 25.14 -6.38 -20.04
N ALA A 378 26.35 -6.90 -19.79
CA ALA A 378 26.99 -6.86 -18.46
C ALA A 378 27.29 -5.44 -17.99
N ALA A 379 27.62 -4.51 -18.90
CA ALA A 379 27.93 -3.12 -18.56
C ALA A 379 26.73 -2.33 -18.01
N LEU A 380 25.51 -2.87 -18.08
CA LEU A 380 24.30 -2.26 -17.52
C LEU A 380 24.06 -2.65 -16.06
N ASP A 381 24.75 -3.68 -15.56
CA ASP A 381 24.63 -4.15 -14.20
C ASP A 381 25.42 -3.21 -13.26
N PRO A 382 24.76 -2.46 -12.36
CA PRO A 382 25.47 -1.63 -11.39
C PRO A 382 26.27 -2.46 -10.38
N GLY A 383 25.89 -3.73 -10.19
CA GLY A 383 26.43 -4.64 -9.18
C GLY A 383 26.16 -4.18 -7.74
N ASP A 384 26.46 -5.07 -6.79
CA ASP A 384 26.25 -4.81 -5.36
C ASP A 384 27.02 -3.59 -4.85
N THR A 385 28.22 -3.33 -5.41
CA THR A 385 29.02 -2.16 -5.02
C THR A 385 28.34 -0.85 -5.45
N GLY A 386 27.73 -0.80 -6.64
CA GLY A 386 27.00 0.36 -7.13
C GLY A 386 25.75 0.64 -6.28
N LEU A 387 25.01 -0.42 -5.93
CA LEU A 387 23.86 -0.32 -5.03
C LEU A 387 24.26 0.10 -3.62
N ALA A 388 25.28 -0.53 -3.03
CA ALA A 388 25.78 -0.20 -1.70
C ALA A 388 26.21 1.27 -1.62
N ALA A 389 26.84 1.79 -2.67
CA ALA A 389 27.17 3.21 -2.77
C ALA A 389 25.90 4.10 -2.84
N GLY A 390 24.82 3.64 -3.47
CA GLY A 390 23.52 4.32 -3.47
C GLY A 390 22.93 4.44 -2.06
N PHE A 391 22.83 3.32 -1.34
CA PHE A 391 22.41 3.32 0.07
C PHE A 391 23.33 4.19 0.94
N GLY A 392 24.64 4.10 0.72
CA GLY A 392 25.64 4.93 1.39
C GLY A 392 25.40 6.43 1.20
N ARG A 393 24.98 6.87 0.00
CA ARG A 393 24.62 8.28 -0.24
C ARG A 393 23.36 8.69 0.52
N VAL A 394 22.36 7.81 0.62
CA VAL A 394 21.13 8.08 1.39
C VAL A 394 21.45 8.29 2.86
N VAL A 395 22.29 7.44 3.47
CA VAL A 395 22.59 7.47 4.91
C VAL A 395 23.77 8.37 5.29
N ALA A 396 24.42 9.03 4.32
CA ALA A 396 25.60 9.86 4.54
C ALA A 396 25.34 11.08 5.45
N MET A 397 24.09 11.55 5.50
CA MET A 397 23.67 12.66 6.37
C MET A 397 22.66 12.15 7.39
N PRO A 398 23.07 11.91 8.65
CA PRO A 398 22.15 11.50 9.71
C PRO A 398 21.02 12.53 9.86
N PRO A 399 19.76 12.09 9.93
CA PRO A 399 18.63 13.02 10.02
C PRO A 399 18.56 13.64 11.41
N THR A 400 18.29 14.94 11.48
CA THR A 400 18.22 15.70 12.74
C THR A 400 16.84 16.26 13.06
N THR A 401 15.90 16.17 12.12
CA THR A 401 14.50 16.57 12.28
C THR A 401 13.55 15.44 11.89
N ILE A 402 12.27 15.54 12.25
CA ILE A 402 11.25 14.58 11.79
C ILE A 402 11.18 14.56 10.27
N ALA A 403 11.27 15.72 9.61
CA ALA A 403 11.25 15.81 8.15
C ALA A 403 12.44 15.06 7.52
N GLY A 404 13.63 15.18 8.10
CA GLY A 404 14.82 14.44 7.67
C GLY A 404 14.68 12.92 7.87
N HIS A 405 14.09 12.47 8.98
CA HIS A 405 13.83 11.04 9.20
C HIS A 405 12.86 10.48 8.15
N LEU A 406 11.79 11.21 7.84
CA LEU A 406 10.83 10.81 6.80
C LEU A 406 11.43 10.88 5.38
N ALA A 407 12.32 11.84 5.12
CA ALA A 407 13.04 11.94 3.84
C ALA A 407 13.98 10.75 3.64
N MET A 408 14.72 10.39 4.68
CA MET A 408 15.58 9.21 4.66
C MET A 408 14.76 7.92 4.53
N LEU A 409 13.63 7.79 5.22
CA LEU A 409 12.75 6.61 5.11
C LEU A 409 12.27 6.41 3.66
N ASP A 410 11.73 7.45 3.03
CA ASP A 410 11.24 7.42 1.64
C ASP A 410 12.36 7.15 0.62
N ALA A 411 13.55 7.74 0.84
CA ALA A 411 14.73 7.47 0.03
C ALA A 411 15.19 6.00 0.17
N LEU A 412 15.13 5.42 1.37
CA LEU A 412 15.44 4.02 1.62
C LEU A 412 14.40 3.10 0.97
N GLU A 413 13.10 3.43 1.00
CA GLU A 413 12.06 2.70 0.27
C GLU A 413 12.33 2.66 -1.24
N ALA A 414 12.68 3.80 -1.85
CA ALA A 414 13.06 3.86 -3.27
C ALA A 414 14.33 3.04 -3.56
N ALA A 415 15.38 3.15 -2.72
CA ALA A 415 16.60 2.36 -2.88
C ALA A 415 16.33 0.85 -2.77
N LEU A 416 15.45 0.44 -1.85
CA LEU A 416 14.99 -0.93 -1.68
C LEU A 416 14.20 -1.45 -2.89
N ARG A 417 13.34 -0.63 -3.51
CA ARG A 417 12.71 -0.97 -4.80
C ARG A 417 13.74 -1.17 -5.90
N GLY A 418 14.73 -0.29 -5.98
CA GLY A 418 15.84 -0.40 -6.93
C GLY A 418 16.63 -1.71 -6.75
N TRP A 419 16.93 -2.08 -5.51
CA TRP A 419 17.55 -3.37 -5.17
C TRP A 419 16.65 -4.57 -5.55
N ALA A 420 15.36 -4.54 -5.26
CA ALA A 420 14.45 -5.63 -5.63
C ALA A 420 14.39 -5.86 -7.16
N PHE A 421 14.40 -4.78 -7.96
CA PHE A 421 14.53 -4.89 -9.42
C PHE A 421 15.91 -5.42 -9.86
N HIS A 422 16.98 -5.08 -9.14
CA HIS A 422 18.31 -5.60 -9.42
C HIS A 422 18.37 -7.10 -9.18
N GLU A 423 17.85 -7.62 -8.07
CA GLU A 423 17.83 -9.07 -7.81
C GLU A 423 17.14 -9.83 -8.95
N LEU A 424 15.97 -9.34 -9.38
CA LEU A 424 15.26 -9.92 -10.52
C LEU A 424 16.03 -9.76 -11.84
N ALA A 425 16.72 -8.64 -12.02
CA ALA A 425 17.59 -8.42 -13.18
C ALA A 425 18.77 -9.40 -13.19
N ALA A 426 19.42 -9.63 -12.06
CA ALA A 426 20.55 -10.54 -11.91
C ALA A 426 20.14 -11.98 -12.25
N GLU A 427 18.99 -12.45 -11.76
CA GLU A 427 18.45 -13.76 -12.14
C GLU A 427 18.23 -13.89 -13.66
N THR A 428 17.67 -12.85 -14.27
CA THR A 428 17.36 -12.87 -15.71
C THR A 428 18.55 -12.58 -16.62
N LEU A 429 19.58 -11.91 -16.11
CA LEU A 429 20.87 -11.71 -16.76
C LEU A 429 21.59 -13.04 -17.04
N HIS A 430 21.56 -13.97 -16.08
CA HIS A 430 22.12 -15.30 -16.28
C HIS A 430 21.40 -16.05 -17.42
N ALA A 431 20.08 -15.92 -17.52
CA ALA A 431 19.31 -16.51 -18.60
C ALA A 431 19.62 -15.87 -19.95
N ALA A 432 19.67 -14.54 -20.02
CA ALA A 432 20.03 -13.80 -21.22
C ALA A 432 21.44 -14.14 -21.72
N THR A 433 22.42 -14.21 -20.80
CA THR A 433 23.81 -14.57 -21.12
C THR A 433 23.90 -15.99 -21.65
N ARG A 434 23.14 -16.94 -21.09
CA ARG A 434 23.10 -18.32 -21.61
C ARG A 434 22.56 -18.39 -23.03
N VAL A 435 21.49 -17.65 -23.33
CA VAL A 435 20.91 -17.57 -24.68
C VAL A 435 21.93 -17.01 -25.68
N LEU A 436 22.71 -16.01 -25.31
CA LEU A 436 23.81 -15.51 -26.16
C LEU A 436 24.93 -16.54 -26.32
N GLY A 437 25.28 -17.26 -25.25
CA GLY A 437 26.28 -18.33 -25.26
C GLY A 437 25.90 -19.50 -26.18
N ASP A 438 24.62 -19.89 -26.20
CA ASP A 438 24.09 -20.97 -27.07
C ASP A 438 24.18 -20.64 -28.57
N LEU A 439 24.35 -19.35 -28.91
CA LEU A 439 24.54 -18.87 -30.28
C LEU A 439 26.01 -18.87 -30.72
N ARG A 440 26.96 -19.20 -29.84
CA ARG A 440 28.39 -19.27 -30.20
C ARG A 440 28.64 -20.34 -31.27
N GLY A 441 29.43 -19.96 -32.27
CA GLY A 441 29.76 -20.83 -33.41
C GLY A 441 28.68 -20.93 -34.49
N LYS A 442 27.51 -20.28 -34.32
CA LYS A 442 26.50 -20.19 -35.37
C LYS A 442 26.96 -19.26 -36.51
N PRO A 443 26.58 -19.55 -37.77
CA PRO A 443 26.94 -18.70 -38.89
C PRO A 443 26.26 -17.33 -38.79
N ARG A 444 26.94 -16.29 -39.29
CA ARG A 444 26.42 -14.91 -39.25
C ARG A 444 25.04 -14.75 -39.88
N SER A 445 24.70 -15.53 -40.89
CA SER A 445 23.37 -15.55 -41.50
C SER A 445 22.25 -16.01 -40.55
N GLU A 446 22.56 -16.91 -39.62
CA GLU A 446 21.64 -17.36 -38.57
C GLU A 446 21.55 -16.33 -37.44
N LEU A 447 22.69 -15.75 -37.04
CA LEU A 447 22.75 -14.69 -36.01
C LEU A 447 21.99 -13.42 -36.43
N ALA A 448 22.07 -13.05 -37.71
CA ALA A 448 21.37 -11.90 -38.28
C ALA A 448 19.92 -12.20 -38.69
N ALA A 449 19.43 -13.43 -38.49
CA ALA A 449 18.06 -13.79 -38.87
C ALA A 449 17.03 -13.06 -37.97
N PRO A 450 15.91 -12.56 -38.52
CA PRO A 450 14.86 -11.91 -37.73
C PRO A 450 14.31 -12.79 -36.59
N SER A 451 14.18 -14.10 -36.81
CA SER A 451 13.74 -15.05 -35.78
C SER A 451 14.71 -15.14 -34.59
N THR A 452 16.01 -15.06 -34.86
CA THR A 452 17.04 -15.04 -33.81
C THR A 452 16.98 -13.73 -33.03
N ALA A 453 16.82 -12.59 -33.74
CA ALA A 453 16.64 -11.30 -33.09
C ALA A 453 15.40 -11.26 -32.18
N GLU A 454 14.26 -11.83 -32.62
CA GLU A 454 13.05 -11.95 -31.80
C GLU A 454 13.27 -12.83 -30.56
N ALA A 455 13.87 -14.01 -30.73
CA ALA A 455 14.14 -14.92 -29.62
C ALA A 455 15.08 -14.31 -28.57
N VAL A 456 16.13 -13.63 -29.01
CA VAL A 456 17.07 -12.95 -28.11
C VAL A 456 16.41 -11.73 -27.45
N ALA A 457 15.66 -10.92 -28.20
CA ALA A 457 14.95 -9.76 -27.66
C ALA A 457 13.95 -10.14 -26.57
N ALA A 458 13.28 -11.29 -26.68
CA ALA A 458 12.32 -11.77 -25.70
C ALA A 458 12.95 -12.02 -24.31
N VAL A 459 14.26 -12.25 -24.23
CA VAL A 459 14.98 -12.48 -22.96
C VAL A 459 15.84 -11.28 -22.55
N VAL A 460 16.53 -10.66 -23.50
CA VAL A 460 17.42 -9.51 -23.25
C VAL A 460 16.62 -8.27 -22.85
N ALA A 461 15.53 -7.95 -23.54
CA ALA A 461 14.85 -6.68 -23.30
C ALA A 461 14.27 -6.59 -21.88
N PRO A 462 13.53 -7.59 -21.36
CA PRO A 462 13.03 -7.54 -19.98
C PRO A 462 14.16 -7.42 -18.94
N THR A 463 15.31 -8.07 -19.20
CA THR A 463 16.51 -7.98 -18.34
C THR A 463 17.04 -6.55 -18.31
N VAL A 464 17.26 -5.95 -19.48
CA VAL A 464 17.74 -4.57 -19.65
C VAL A 464 16.78 -3.57 -18.99
N LEU A 465 15.47 -3.75 -19.18
CA LEU A 465 14.47 -2.86 -18.58
C LEU A 465 14.52 -2.91 -17.04
N ARG A 466 14.71 -4.08 -16.43
CA ARG A 466 14.82 -4.22 -14.97
C ARG A 466 16.07 -3.51 -14.44
N MET A 467 17.21 -3.65 -15.10
CA MET A 467 18.44 -2.90 -14.76
C MET A 467 18.22 -1.39 -14.83
N LEU A 468 17.52 -0.90 -15.86
CA LEU A 468 17.23 0.53 -15.98
C LEU A 468 16.18 1.02 -14.97
N ARG A 469 15.26 0.16 -14.53
CA ARG A 469 14.39 0.45 -13.38
C ARG A 469 15.20 0.59 -12.09
N THR A 470 16.21 -0.25 -11.86
CA THR A 470 17.15 -0.07 -10.73
C THR A 470 17.82 1.30 -10.78
N VAL A 471 18.29 1.75 -11.95
CA VAL A 471 18.90 3.08 -12.12
C VAL A 471 17.88 4.20 -11.86
N ALA A 472 16.65 4.06 -12.35
CA ALA A 472 15.59 5.05 -12.14
C ALA A 472 15.23 5.17 -10.64
N GLU A 473 15.07 4.04 -9.93
CA GLU A 473 14.77 4.04 -8.50
C GLU A 473 15.93 4.59 -7.65
N ALA A 474 17.19 4.35 -8.05
CA ALA A 474 18.35 4.96 -7.40
C ALA A 474 18.34 6.50 -7.54
N ALA A 475 17.92 7.03 -8.70
CA ALA A 475 17.74 8.46 -8.87
C ALA A 475 16.57 9.01 -8.06
N ILE A 476 15.45 8.28 -7.99
CA ILE A 476 14.31 8.63 -7.14
C ILE A 476 14.76 8.72 -5.68
N ALA A 477 15.52 7.75 -5.17
CA ALA A 477 16.04 7.79 -3.79
C ALA A 477 16.81 9.08 -3.48
N GLU A 478 17.67 9.53 -4.39
CA GLU A 478 18.39 10.80 -4.23
C GLU A 478 17.46 12.02 -4.30
N HIS A 479 16.48 12.00 -5.21
CA HIS A 479 15.48 13.06 -5.30
C HIS A 479 14.61 13.14 -4.04
N GLU A 480 14.22 12.02 -3.43
CA GLU A 480 13.37 12.04 -2.23
C GLU A 480 14.08 12.65 -1.04
N LEU A 481 15.37 12.32 -0.85
CA LEU A 481 16.20 12.97 0.15
C LEU A 481 16.32 14.49 -0.11
N ALA A 482 16.43 14.86 -1.39
CA ALA A 482 16.53 16.27 -1.80
C ALA A 482 15.18 17.00 -1.82
N LEU A 483 14.03 16.33 -1.79
CA LEU A 483 12.69 16.92 -1.88
C LEU A 483 12.19 17.44 -0.53
N ALA A 484 12.60 16.81 0.57
CA ALA A 484 12.26 17.21 1.92
C ALA A 484 13.54 17.58 2.70
N PRO A 485 13.93 18.88 2.73
CA PRO A 485 15.14 19.27 3.43
C PRO A 485 15.01 18.96 4.93
N ASP A 486 16.12 18.59 5.58
CA ASP A 486 16.18 18.30 7.01
C ASP A 486 16.01 19.59 7.83
N GLN A 487 14.76 20.03 7.96
CA GLN A 487 14.35 21.29 8.58
C GLN A 487 13.08 21.09 9.39
N GLY A 488 12.87 21.97 10.37
CA GLY A 488 11.69 21.98 11.21
C GLY A 488 11.97 21.35 12.57
N THR A 489 11.01 20.55 13.05
CA THR A 489 10.99 20.02 14.41
C THR A 489 12.17 19.06 14.64
N ALA A 490 13.13 19.50 15.46
CA ALA A 490 14.29 18.72 15.84
C ALA A 490 13.87 17.38 16.45
N CYS A 491 14.58 16.32 16.07
CA CYS A 491 14.27 14.99 16.55
C CYS A 491 15.47 14.07 16.64
N SER A 492 15.57 13.39 17.79
CA SER A 492 16.47 12.26 17.99
C SER A 492 15.64 11.03 18.33
N CYS A 493 15.47 10.13 17.37
CA CYS A 493 14.76 8.87 17.60
C CYS A 493 15.71 7.83 18.21
N ALA A 494 15.22 7.11 19.23
CA ALA A 494 15.97 5.99 19.79
C ALA A 494 15.94 4.81 18.80
N PRO A 495 17.10 4.20 18.45
CA PRO A 495 17.18 3.03 17.57
C PRO A 495 16.23 1.90 18.00
N ALA A 496 16.13 1.66 19.31
CA ALA A 496 15.23 0.66 19.88
C ALA A 496 13.73 0.92 19.59
N ALA A 497 13.30 2.18 19.47
CA ALA A 497 11.92 2.51 19.12
C ALA A 497 11.65 2.19 17.64
N LEU A 498 12.58 2.57 16.76
CA LEU A 498 12.50 2.25 15.32
C LEU A 498 12.49 0.73 15.09
N ALA A 499 13.35 0.00 15.81
CA ALA A 499 13.42 -1.46 15.72
C ALA A 499 12.11 -2.14 16.15
N ARG A 500 11.44 -1.63 17.19
CA ARG A 500 10.12 -2.15 17.62
C ARG A 500 9.05 -1.93 16.56
N ALA A 501 8.95 -0.72 16.01
CA ALA A 501 8.01 -0.42 14.93
C ALA A 501 8.29 -1.29 13.69
N ALA A 502 9.57 -1.43 13.31
CA ALA A 502 9.99 -2.26 12.19
C ALA A 502 9.61 -3.73 12.37
N ALA A 503 9.77 -4.28 13.58
CA ALA A 503 9.44 -5.68 13.87
C ALA A 503 7.94 -5.98 13.66
N ALA A 504 7.05 -5.07 14.06
CA ALA A 504 5.61 -5.22 13.85
C ALA A 504 5.25 -5.25 12.35
N TYR A 505 5.79 -4.30 11.57
CA TYR A 505 5.57 -4.29 10.12
C TYR A 505 6.18 -5.50 9.42
N ALA A 506 7.36 -5.96 9.82
CA ALA A 506 7.99 -7.15 9.27
C ALA A 506 7.15 -8.41 9.53
N ALA A 507 6.59 -8.57 10.73
CA ALA A 507 5.71 -9.69 11.07
C ALA A 507 4.41 -9.66 10.25
N ALA A 508 3.79 -8.47 10.11
CA ALA A 508 2.60 -8.30 9.29
C ALA A 508 2.88 -8.54 7.80
N ALA A 509 4.03 -8.07 7.28
CA ALA A 509 4.46 -8.30 5.91
C ALA A 509 4.68 -9.79 5.62
N ALA A 510 5.35 -10.51 6.52
CA ALA A 510 5.56 -11.95 6.37
C ALA A 510 4.23 -12.72 6.36
N ALA A 511 3.31 -12.40 7.27
CA ALA A 511 1.98 -13.01 7.31
C ALA A 511 1.17 -12.70 6.04
N ALA A 512 1.20 -11.46 5.56
CA ALA A 512 0.52 -11.07 4.33
C ALA A 512 1.13 -11.75 3.09
N LEU A 513 2.46 -11.86 3.00
CA LEU A 513 3.14 -12.55 1.91
C LEU A 513 2.79 -14.05 1.88
N ASP A 514 2.80 -14.73 3.02
CA ASP A 514 2.38 -16.14 3.12
C ASP A 514 0.96 -16.34 2.54
N HIS A 515 0.06 -15.40 2.85
CA HIS A 515 -1.31 -15.42 2.32
C HIS A 515 -1.33 -15.17 0.80
N VAL A 516 -0.59 -14.18 0.31
CA VAL A 516 -0.42 -13.93 -1.13
C VAL A 516 0.09 -15.19 -1.85
N GLU A 517 1.10 -15.87 -1.31
CA GLU A 517 1.64 -17.08 -1.93
C GLU A 517 0.59 -18.20 -1.97
N ALA A 518 -0.19 -18.36 -0.91
CA ALA A 518 -1.25 -19.36 -0.85
C ALA A 518 -2.39 -19.12 -1.86
N VAL A 519 -2.72 -17.86 -2.16
CA VAL A 519 -3.84 -17.52 -3.08
C VAL A 519 -3.41 -17.27 -4.52
N LEU A 520 -2.15 -16.92 -4.77
CA LEU A 520 -1.65 -16.55 -6.10
C LEU A 520 -0.60 -17.53 -6.63
N VAL A 521 0.45 -17.79 -5.84
CA VAL A 521 1.61 -18.57 -6.29
C VAL A 521 1.31 -20.07 -6.31
N GLU A 522 0.82 -20.65 -5.22
CA GLU A 522 0.57 -22.08 -5.17
C GLU A 522 -0.51 -22.54 -6.18
N PRO A 523 -1.63 -21.82 -6.39
CA PRO A 523 -2.59 -22.18 -7.42
C PRO A 523 -1.98 -22.13 -8.82
N LEU A 524 -1.11 -21.15 -9.11
CA LEU A 524 -0.38 -21.09 -10.38
C LEU A 524 0.56 -22.29 -10.55
N ALA A 525 1.31 -22.66 -9.51
CA ALA A 525 2.19 -23.82 -9.51
C ALA A 525 1.42 -25.11 -9.80
N ARG A 526 0.30 -25.32 -9.11
CA ARG A 526 -0.59 -26.49 -9.31
C ARG A 526 -1.21 -26.50 -10.70
N LYS A 527 -1.75 -25.37 -11.16
CA LYS A 527 -2.41 -25.25 -12.47
C LYS A 527 -1.44 -25.45 -13.64
N SER A 528 -0.22 -24.93 -13.52
CA SER A 528 0.80 -24.97 -14.58
C SER A 528 1.74 -26.18 -14.46
N GLN A 529 1.60 -26.99 -13.41
CA GLN A 529 2.46 -28.15 -13.12
C GLN A 529 3.95 -27.80 -13.05
N ILE A 530 4.28 -26.65 -12.45
CA ILE A 530 5.66 -26.16 -12.24
C ILE A 530 5.99 -26.16 -10.75
N SER A 531 7.27 -25.99 -10.40
CA SER A 531 7.66 -25.83 -9.00
C SER A 531 7.08 -24.55 -8.40
N VAL A 532 6.92 -24.50 -7.08
CA VAL A 532 6.49 -23.27 -6.39
C VAL A 532 7.47 -22.13 -6.69
N ASP A 533 8.77 -22.40 -6.72
CA ASP A 533 9.79 -21.38 -7.02
C ASP A 533 9.70 -20.87 -8.46
N ASP A 534 9.38 -21.73 -9.44
CA ASP A 534 9.10 -21.27 -10.80
C ASP A 534 7.85 -20.38 -10.84
N ALA A 535 6.80 -20.75 -10.09
CA ALA A 535 5.61 -19.92 -9.99
C ALA A 535 5.90 -18.57 -9.32
N ARG A 536 6.72 -18.54 -8.25
CA ARG A 536 7.17 -17.28 -7.61
C ARG A 536 7.87 -16.38 -8.63
N ARG A 537 8.81 -16.93 -9.41
CA ARG A 537 9.50 -16.19 -10.48
C ARG A 537 8.53 -15.65 -11.54
N GLN A 538 7.54 -16.45 -11.95
CA GLN A 538 6.54 -16.00 -12.92
C GLN A 538 5.67 -14.87 -12.37
N VAL A 539 5.19 -14.96 -11.12
CA VAL A 539 4.41 -13.90 -10.49
C VAL A 539 5.26 -12.64 -10.31
N ALA A 540 6.48 -12.76 -9.79
CA ALA A 540 7.40 -11.62 -9.61
C ALA A 540 7.76 -10.91 -10.92
N ALA A 541 7.68 -11.61 -12.06
CA ALA A 541 7.93 -11.01 -13.36
C ALA A 541 6.78 -10.13 -13.87
N ILE A 542 5.55 -10.31 -13.38
CA ILE A 542 4.35 -9.62 -13.88
C ILE A 542 3.63 -8.79 -12.82
N GLU A 543 3.87 -9.04 -11.53
CA GLU A 543 3.27 -8.33 -10.40
C GLU A 543 4.38 -7.67 -9.57
N PRO A 544 4.69 -6.38 -9.82
CA PRO A 544 5.77 -5.67 -9.14
C PRO A 544 5.59 -5.59 -7.61
N ASP A 545 4.36 -5.50 -7.12
CA ASP A 545 4.09 -5.44 -5.69
C ASP A 545 4.38 -6.77 -4.99
N TYR A 546 4.13 -7.90 -5.68
CA TYR A 546 4.56 -9.21 -5.19
C TYR A 546 6.08 -9.32 -5.17
N LEU A 547 6.77 -8.89 -6.24
CA LEU A 547 8.23 -8.86 -6.29
C LEU A 547 8.78 -8.09 -5.07
N LEU A 548 8.27 -6.89 -4.84
CA LEU A 548 8.74 -6.02 -3.76
C LEU A 548 8.48 -6.66 -2.39
N ALA A 549 7.24 -7.08 -2.10
CA ALA A 549 6.92 -7.76 -0.85
C ALA A 549 7.81 -8.98 -0.60
N ALA A 550 7.95 -9.83 -1.62
CA ALA A 550 8.69 -11.07 -1.54
C ALA A 550 10.19 -10.84 -1.29
N GLN A 551 10.82 -9.88 -2.00
CA GLN A 551 12.24 -9.59 -1.79
C GLN A 551 12.49 -8.93 -0.44
N LEU A 552 11.66 -7.99 -0.01
CA LEU A 552 11.86 -7.28 1.24
C LEU A 552 11.67 -8.17 2.47
N VAL A 553 10.66 -9.06 2.48
CA VAL A 553 10.49 -10.04 3.57
C VAL A 553 11.70 -10.97 3.67
N ARG A 554 12.24 -11.45 2.53
CA ARG A 554 13.44 -12.30 2.52
C ARG A 554 14.73 -11.54 2.86
N SER A 555 14.78 -10.24 2.58
CA SER A 555 15.93 -9.39 2.86
C SER A 555 16.22 -9.23 4.36
N ALA A 556 15.24 -9.53 5.22
CA ALA A 556 15.43 -9.43 6.67
C ALA A 556 16.56 -10.32 7.20
N SER A 557 16.84 -11.44 6.51
CA SER A 557 17.85 -12.42 6.94
C SER A 557 19.02 -12.61 5.97
N ALA A 558 19.02 -11.96 4.80
CA ALA A 558 20.04 -12.16 3.77
C ALA A 558 20.04 -11.03 2.72
N GLY A 559 21.07 -11.00 1.87
CA GLY A 559 21.18 -10.05 0.77
C GLY A 559 21.71 -8.68 1.19
N LEU A 560 21.88 -7.80 0.20
CA LEU A 560 22.53 -6.51 0.40
C LEU A 560 21.93 -5.65 1.53
N PRO A 561 20.59 -5.51 1.69
CA PRO A 561 20.03 -4.74 2.80
C PRO A 561 20.44 -5.28 4.18
N HIS A 562 20.47 -6.60 4.35
CA HIS A 562 20.93 -7.24 5.60
C HIS A 562 22.41 -6.96 5.86
N GLU A 563 23.25 -7.09 4.83
CA GLU A 563 24.69 -6.82 4.92
C GLU A 563 24.99 -5.35 5.25
N LEU A 564 24.23 -4.42 4.65
CA LEU A 564 24.34 -2.99 4.93
C LEU A 564 23.94 -2.67 6.37
N ALA A 565 22.80 -3.19 6.84
CA ALA A 565 22.35 -3.05 8.22
C ALA A 565 23.43 -3.53 9.21
N ALA A 566 24.00 -4.72 8.97
CA ALA A 566 25.08 -5.25 9.78
C ALA A 566 26.34 -4.37 9.74
N SER A 567 26.65 -3.76 8.59
CA SER A 567 27.82 -2.88 8.43
C SER A 567 27.67 -1.52 9.12
N TRP A 568 26.45 -1.01 9.25
CA TRP A 568 26.16 0.25 9.95
C TRP A 568 26.07 0.08 11.46
N GLY A 569 25.72 -1.13 11.92
CA GLY A 569 25.59 -1.50 13.32
C GLY A 569 24.15 -1.39 13.84
N ASP A 570 23.79 -2.24 14.80
CA ASP A 570 22.42 -2.39 15.32
C ASP A 570 21.90 -1.12 16.02
N ASP A 571 22.81 -0.32 16.59
CA ASP A 571 22.47 0.93 17.28
C ASP A 571 22.40 2.15 16.35
N ALA A 572 22.61 1.98 15.04
CA ALA A 572 22.53 3.08 14.09
C ALA A 572 21.07 3.42 13.76
N VAL A 573 20.73 4.71 13.77
CA VAL A 573 19.41 5.21 13.33
C VAL A 573 19.12 4.77 11.90
N ALA A 574 20.13 4.76 11.02
CA ALA A 574 20.01 4.29 9.64
C ALA A 574 19.58 2.81 9.56
N THR A 575 20.09 1.95 10.44
CA THR A 575 19.69 0.53 10.51
C THR A 575 18.22 0.39 10.91
N GLY A 576 17.78 1.14 11.92
CA GLY A 576 16.38 1.17 12.33
C GLY A 576 15.44 1.69 11.24
N LEU A 577 15.84 2.75 10.53
CA LEU A 577 15.06 3.31 9.41
C LEU A 577 15.03 2.38 8.19
N LEU A 578 16.12 1.67 7.89
CA LEU A 578 16.15 0.68 6.80
C LEU A 578 15.22 -0.50 7.09
N ALA A 579 15.26 -1.03 8.31
CA ALA A 579 14.36 -2.11 8.72
C ALA A 579 12.89 -1.67 8.67
N LEU A 580 12.61 -0.43 9.08
CA LEU A 580 11.27 0.14 9.05
C LEU A 580 10.77 0.36 7.62
N ALA A 581 11.59 0.95 6.75
CA ALA A 581 11.29 1.13 5.32
C ALA A 581 11.00 -0.23 4.64
N ALA A 582 11.82 -1.24 4.92
CA ALA A 582 11.64 -2.57 4.36
C ALA A 582 10.34 -3.22 4.85
N GLY A 583 10.07 -3.22 6.15
CA GLY A 583 8.86 -3.82 6.72
C GLY A 583 7.58 -3.13 6.24
N GLU A 584 7.57 -1.80 6.22
CA GLU A 584 6.41 -0.99 5.84
C GLU A 584 6.10 -1.14 4.34
N ALA A 585 7.11 -1.00 3.48
CA ALA A 585 6.94 -1.18 2.04
C ALA A 585 6.53 -2.62 1.69
N ALA A 586 7.09 -3.63 2.37
CA ALA A 586 6.70 -5.02 2.17
C ALA A 586 5.24 -5.27 2.56
N TYR A 587 4.81 -4.75 3.71
CA TYR A 587 3.43 -4.88 4.19
C TYR A 587 2.43 -4.21 3.23
N ARG A 588 2.66 -2.95 2.84
CA ARG A 588 1.78 -2.24 1.90
C ARG A 588 1.69 -2.97 0.55
N SER A 589 2.82 -3.45 0.03
CA SER A 589 2.85 -4.15 -1.26
C SER A 589 2.10 -5.48 -1.21
N ALA A 590 2.30 -6.28 -0.15
CA ALA A 590 1.54 -7.52 0.05
C ALA A 590 0.03 -7.25 0.23
N ALA A 591 -0.33 -6.22 1.00
CA ALA A 591 -1.72 -5.81 1.18
C ALA A 591 -2.37 -5.37 -0.14
N LEU A 592 -1.64 -4.67 -1.01
CA LEU A 592 -2.14 -4.27 -2.32
C LEU A 592 -2.39 -5.46 -3.24
N VAL A 593 -1.49 -6.46 -3.25
CA VAL A 593 -1.70 -7.71 -4.00
C VAL A 593 -2.95 -8.42 -3.50
N LEU A 594 -3.15 -8.55 -2.18
CA LEU A 594 -4.37 -9.12 -1.62
C LEU A 594 -5.62 -8.32 -2.01
N ALA A 595 -5.56 -6.99 -1.93
CA ALA A 595 -6.65 -6.13 -2.36
C ALA A 595 -7.00 -6.34 -3.84
N LYS A 596 -6.00 -6.37 -4.73
CA LYS A 596 -6.18 -6.63 -6.18
C LYS A 596 -6.89 -7.96 -6.44
N TYR A 597 -6.31 -9.07 -5.98
CA TYR A 597 -6.73 -10.39 -6.42
C TYR A 597 -7.85 -11.01 -5.57
N GLU A 598 -7.98 -10.63 -4.30
CA GLU A 598 -8.92 -11.25 -3.37
C GLU A 598 -10.10 -10.36 -3.01
N SER A 599 -9.88 -9.08 -2.73
CA SER A 599 -10.96 -8.14 -2.36
C SER A 599 -11.67 -7.57 -3.60
N LEU A 600 -10.90 -6.98 -4.51
CA LEU A 600 -11.42 -6.29 -5.70
C LEU A 600 -11.72 -7.28 -6.85
N GLY A 601 -10.97 -8.38 -6.91
CA GLY A 601 -11.07 -9.38 -7.97
C GLY A 601 -10.82 -8.75 -9.34
N VAL A 602 -9.62 -8.21 -9.52
CA VAL A 602 -9.20 -7.54 -10.76
C VAL A 602 -9.29 -8.46 -11.98
N HIS A 603 -9.72 -7.89 -13.10
CA HIS A 603 -9.66 -8.52 -14.42
C HIS A 603 -8.54 -7.87 -15.21
N THR A 604 -7.77 -8.71 -15.90
CA THR A 604 -6.63 -8.27 -16.69
C THR A 604 -6.86 -8.56 -18.17
N SER A 605 -6.68 -7.55 -19.01
CA SER A 605 -6.75 -7.65 -20.47
C SER A 605 -5.51 -7.00 -21.08
N ALA A 606 -4.84 -7.70 -22.01
CA ALA A 606 -3.59 -7.25 -22.63
C ALA A 606 -2.49 -6.83 -21.62
N GLY A 607 -2.46 -7.47 -20.44
CA GLY A 607 -1.48 -7.18 -19.39
C GLY A 607 -1.78 -5.93 -18.55
N ARG A 608 -2.99 -5.35 -18.66
CA ARG A 608 -3.44 -4.22 -17.83
C ARG A 608 -4.73 -4.54 -17.11
N ILE A 609 -4.95 -3.95 -15.94
CA ILE A 609 -6.20 -4.12 -15.20
C ILE A 609 -7.27 -3.21 -15.84
N ASP A 610 -8.36 -3.81 -16.32
CA ASP A 610 -9.44 -3.09 -17.02
C ASP A 610 -10.78 -3.11 -16.27
N ALA A 611 -10.96 -4.01 -15.29
CA ALA A 611 -12.16 -4.07 -14.47
C ALA A 611 -11.91 -4.66 -13.06
N VAL A 612 -12.89 -4.43 -12.16
CA VAL A 612 -12.99 -5.04 -10.82
C VAL A 612 -14.40 -5.58 -10.61
N ASN A 613 -14.58 -6.56 -9.72
CA ASN A 613 -15.87 -7.22 -9.50
C ASN A 613 -16.95 -6.28 -8.91
N HIS A 614 -16.55 -5.31 -8.08
CA HIS A 614 -17.48 -4.39 -7.39
C HIS A 614 -17.09 -2.92 -7.57
N PRO A 615 -17.32 -2.30 -8.74
CA PRO A 615 -16.93 -0.91 -8.98
C PRO A 615 -17.49 0.11 -7.98
N PRO A 616 -18.74 0.01 -7.48
CA PRO A 616 -19.23 0.93 -6.44
C PRO A 616 -18.44 0.82 -5.13
N ALA A 617 -18.14 -0.40 -4.68
CA ALA A 617 -17.34 -0.64 -3.48
C ALA A 617 -15.90 -0.15 -3.66
N PHE A 618 -15.30 -0.34 -4.85
CA PHE A 618 -13.98 0.19 -5.14
C PHE A 618 -13.94 1.73 -5.09
N ARG A 619 -14.95 2.41 -5.64
CA ARG A 619 -15.08 3.88 -5.50
C ARG A 619 -15.25 4.33 -4.05
N ALA A 620 -16.05 3.60 -3.27
CA ALA A 620 -16.22 3.88 -1.85
C ALA A 620 -14.90 3.72 -1.08
N LEU A 621 -14.13 2.68 -1.41
CA LEU A 621 -12.80 2.42 -0.85
C LEU A 621 -11.82 3.55 -1.19
N LEU A 622 -11.73 3.96 -2.46
CA LEU A 622 -10.88 5.10 -2.87
C LEU A 622 -11.25 6.39 -2.15
N ALA A 623 -12.55 6.70 -2.06
CA ALA A 623 -13.01 7.88 -1.33
C ALA A 623 -12.73 7.78 0.18
N GLY A 624 -12.74 6.57 0.75
CA GLY A 624 -12.34 6.31 2.12
C GLY A 624 -10.85 6.57 2.34
N ALA A 625 -10.01 6.02 1.46
CA ALA A 625 -8.56 6.20 1.50
C ALA A 625 -8.14 7.66 1.33
N GLU A 626 -8.83 8.42 0.48
CA GLU A 626 -8.60 9.86 0.32
C GLU A 626 -8.87 10.64 1.61
N ARG A 627 -9.98 10.32 2.28
CA ARG A 627 -10.32 10.93 3.57
C ARG A 627 -9.33 10.52 4.65
N ALA A 628 -8.93 9.24 4.69
CA ALA A 628 -7.95 8.71 5.64
C ALA A 628 -6.60 9.42 5.49
N ALA A 629 -6.10 9.58 4.26
CA ALA A 629 -4.85 10.29 3.99
C ALA A 629 -4.88 11.74 4.49
N ARG A 630 -5.99 12.47 4.30
CA ARG A 630 -6.13 13.85 4.81
C ARG A 630 -6.30 13.91 6.32
N ALA A 631 -6.96 12.92 6.92
CA ALA A 631 -7.12 12.84 8.38
C ALA A 631 -5.81 12.47 9.08
N ALA A 632 -5.02 11.56 8.49
CA ALA A 632 -3.67 11.27 8.93
C ALA A 632 -2.76 12.49 8.76
N GLY A 633 -2.87 13.22 7.64
CA GLY A 633 -2.18 14.49 7.44
C GLY A 633 -2.49 15.52 8.52
N HIS A 634 -3.75 15.62 8.97
CA HIS A 634 -4.13 16.50 10.09
C HIS A 634 -3.43 16.10 11.39
N ALA A 635 -3.42 14.80 11.72
CA ALA A 635 -2.73 14.29 12.90
C ALA A 635 -1.22 14.59 12.85
N ALA A 636 -0.57 14.38 11.70
CA ALA A 636 0.83 14.71 11.49
C ALA A 636 1.10 16.21 11.66
N GLN A 637 0.19 17.07 11.16
CA GLN A 637 0.29 18.51 11.31
C GLN A 637 0.23 18.93 12.78
N ILE A 638 -0.65 18.34 13.59
CA ILE A 638 -0.73 18.62 15.03
C ILE A 638 0.51 18.10 15.75
N ALA A 639 0.92 16.87 15.45
CA ALA A 639 2.06 16.22 16.11
C ALA A 639 3.39 16.93 15.83
N THR A 640 3.60 17.40 14.59
CA THR A 640 4.92 17.85 14.11
C THR A 640 4.97 19.32 13.72
N GLY A 641 3.81 19.97 13.56
CA GLY A 641 3.68 21.32 13.01
C GLY A 641 3.50 21.37 11.49
N ALA A 642 3.65 20.25 10.78
CA ALA A 642 3.56 20.21 9.32
C ALA A 642 2.97 18.88 8.80
N ILE A 643 2.44 18.91 7.58
CA ILE A 643 2.10 17.69 6.84
C ILE A 643 3.37 17.25 6.09
N PRO A 644 3.80 15.99 6.20
CA PRO A 644 4.98 15.48 5.50
C PRO A 644 4.92 15.74 4.00
N VAL A 645 6.05 16.13 3.40
CA VAL A 645 6.17 16.39 1.96
C VAL A 645 5.88 15.11 1.16
N GLN A 646 6.31 13.96 1.68
CA GLN A 646 6.07 12.62 1.15
C GLN A 646 4.57 12.32 1.05
N ALA A 647 3.82 12.61 2.13
CA ALA A 647 2.38 12.43 2.17
C ALA A 647 1.65 13.35 1.18
N ARG A 648 2.10 14.61 1.06
CA ARG A 648 1.59 15.57 0.06
C ARG A 648 1.85 15.09 -1.37
N ARG A 649 3.07 14.59 -1.65
CA ARG A 649 3.46 14.06 -2.96
C ARG A 649 2.57 12.87 -3.35
N ALA A 650 2.47 11.87 -2.48
CA ALA A 650 1.67 10.67 -2.72
C ALA A 650 0.18 11.02 -2.90
N HIS A 651 -0.38 11.91 -2.07
CA HIS A 651 -1.76 12.39 -2.24
C HIS A 651 -1.98 13.13 -3.58
N GLN A 652 -1.02 13.96 -4.03
CA GLN A 652 -1.14 14.63 -5.33
C GLN A 652 -1.11 13.64 -6.49
N LEU A 653 -0.26 12.61 -6.43
CA LEU A 653 -0.21 11.56 -7.44
C LEU A 653 -1.54 10.78 -7.49
N ALA A 654 -2.03 10.36 -6.31
CA ALA A 654 -3.32 9.69 -6.18
C ALA A 654 -4.49 10.49 -6.75
N ALA A 655 -4.55 11.80 -6.49
CA ALA A 655 -5.64 12.65 -6.95
C ALA A 655 -5.75 12.69 -8.50
N ILE A 656 -4.63 12.46 -9.20
CA ILE A 656 -4.57 12.44 -10.66
C ILE A 656 -5.00 11.06 -11.15
N GLU A 657 -4.40 10.03 -10.58
CA GLU A 657 -4.61 8.61 -10.92
C GLU A 657 -6.05 8.14 -10.62
N ALA A 658 -6.68 8.65 -9.56
CA ALA A 658 -8.07 8.33 -9.19
C ALA A 658 -9.10 8.71 -10.27
N THR A 659 -8.72 9.55 -11.25
CA THR A 659 -9.56 9.93 -12.39
C THR A 659 -9.22 9.19 -13.68
N GLY A 660 -8.21 8.32 -13.64
CA GLY A 660 -7.71 7.55 -14.79
C GLY A 660 -8.44 6.22 -15.02
N SER A 661 -7.71 5.31 -15.66
CA SER A 661 -8.15 3.93 -15.88
C SER A 661 -8.31 3.16 -14.56
N VAL A 662 -8.88 1.94 -14.60
CA VAL A 662 -9.00 1.11 -13.39
C VAL A 662 -7.63 0.77 -12.81
N ASP A 663 -6.66 0.50 -13.69
CA ASP A 663 -5.23 0.36 -13.40
C ASP A 663 -4.70 1.58 -12.62
N ASP A 664 -4.87 2.80 -13.17
CA ASP A 664 -4.45 4.03 -12.50
C ASP A 664 -5.19 4.20 -11.16
N GLN A 665 -6.47 3.86 -11.06
CA GLN A 665 -7.21 3.94 -9.79
C GLN A 665 -6.67 2.99 -8.72
N ILE A 666 -6.11 1.84 -9.09
CA ILE A 666 -5.45 0.92 -8.14
C ILE A 666 -4.13 1.52 -7.66
N ASP A 667 -3.37 2.15 -8.57
CA ASP A 667 -2.16 2.90 -8.19
C ASP A 667 -2.53 4.06 -7.24
N ALA A 668 -3.63 4.75 -7.51
CA ALA A 668 -4.14 5.81 -6.64
C ALA A 668 -4.42 5.30 -5.21
N LEU A 669 -5.00 4.10 -5.08
CA LEU A 669 -5.22 3.47 -3.78
C LEU A 669 -3.90 3.25 -3.03
N ALA A 670 -2.88 2.72 -3.73
CA ALA A 670 -1.55 2.51 -3.17
C ALA A 670 -0.90 3.82 -2.71
N GLN A 671 -1.03 4.89 -3.50
CA GLN A 671 -0.51 6.21 -3.17
C GLN A 671 -1.24 6.86 -1.98
N LEU A 672 -2.55 6.63 -1.82
CA LEU A 672 -3.30 7.09 -0.64
C LEU A 672 -2.89 6.35 0.64
N TRP A 673 -2.59 5.05 0.54
CA TRP A 673 -2.02 4.30 1.66
C TRP A 673 -0.62 4.79 2.02
N ALA A 674 0.22 5.09 1.04
CA ALA A 674 1.52 5.70 1.29
C ALA A 674 1.39 7.07 1.97
N ALA A 675 0.46 7.91 1.52
CA ALA A 675 0.20 9.21 2.15
C ALA A 675 -0.25 9.09 3.62
N THR A 676 -1.11 8.10 3.90
CA THR A 676 -1.53 7.75 5.26
C THR A 676 -0.32 7.30 6.08
N ALA A 677 0.45 6.34 5.58
CA ALA A 677 1.58 5.75 6.29
C ALA A 677 2.67 6.77 6.65
N PHE A 678 3.08 7.64 5.73
CA PHE A 678 4.05 8.70 6.04
C PHE A 678 3.53 9.68 7.10
N SER A 679 2.22 9.93 7.11
CA SER A 679 1.60 10.81 8.11
C SER A 679 1.55 10.14 9.49
N GLU A 680 1.15 8.86 9.57
CA GLU A 680 1.21 8.09 10.82
C GLU A 680 2.66 7.95 11.31
N MET A 681 3.61 7.75 10.41
CA MET A 681 5.02 7.67 10.77
C MET A 681 5.52 8.97 11.37
N ALA A 682 5.07 10.12 10.86
CA ALA A 682 5.37 11.41 11.47
C ALA A 682 4.86 11.49 12.92
N VAL A 683 3.67 10.93 13.20
CA VAL A 683 3.09 10.86 14.55
C VAL A 683 3.90 9.92 15.45
N VAL A 684 4.28 8.73 14.95
CA VAL A 684 5.13 7.77 15.68
C VAL A 684 6.47 8.40 16.02
N LEU A 685 7.14 9.02 15.05
CA LEU A 685 8.42 9.71 15.27
C LEU A 685 8.25 10.85 16.29
N ALA A 686 7.18 11.65 16.21
CA ALA A 686 6.91 12.72 17.18
C ALA A 686 6.68 12.20 18.61
N ARG A 687 6.02 11.04 18.76
CA ARG A 687 5.87 10.37 20.05
C ARG A 687 7.22 9.91 20.60
N ASP A 688 8.08 9.40 19.72
CA ASP A 688 9.33 8.74 20.11
C ASP A 688 10.55 9.68 20.16
N CYS A 689 10.37 10.90 19.63
CA CYS A 689 11.31 12.00 19.60
C CYS A 689 11.78 12.45 20.99
N ASN A 690 13.09 12.54 21.21
CA ASN A 690 13.67 13.02 22.46
C ASN A 690 13.79 14.53 22.60
#